data_AF-A0A498L1J8-F1
#
_entry.id   AF-A0A498L1J8-F1
#
_cell.length_a   1.000
_cell.length_b   1.000
_cell.length_c   1.000
_cell.angle_alpha   90.00
_cell.angle_beta   90.00
_cell.angle_gamma   90.00
#
_symmetry.space_group_name_H-M   'P 1'
#
loop_
_entity.id
_entity.type
_entity.pdbx_description
1 polymer ?
#
loop_
_entity_poly.entity_id
_entity_poly.type
_entity_poly.pdbx_seq_one_letter_code
_entity_poly.pdbx_strand_id
1 'polypeptide(L)'
;MRDSGGSGSGAPGRRGAERTGTLNRRRFVQAAALSGLTAGLASGTAAGETGGDAGGPLTAGVAKRDITPENGGSFFGYVRPDIRAEGVAIRLFAHALVLSDGQRKLALVSADLGKPAVRDEVIEHVRPLGFDRGSVLFAATHTHAGPNSPGGWIAGQIGDAIAEADANRQPARAGWATGTVEEGNWNRSIEAHLANFGLDIPIGEGSPEDHPVDPDRARDTTVRLLRVEGTDGTPICAWTLFGTHPTAFTPANTTFSADFPGVATRWFDRRFDGDAPMASYTTGRVGDQIPRYDDYAQYAVAERTAIRVERAMWDAWQSAGDALARDLPVGGRATHDEYRGQDVEPGKPVSSHAIVGVPTLDGGENGPTPFSGLELEGKRRPEWLADDVQGRKIPLAPAPYSTDVEVQAMRVGDQLLVTVPGEPTVEMGRRMGQAASAAAPDAVADVAVVGVTNGYNGYFTTPEEYNKQDYEGGNTAFGQYSSLLIRNRQRDLAAAFGDGLGEPAEPSGSRPSTPDAPVGGGDDGGEIQAQPARTVERMDVVTLDWEGGWAGKDRPVDEPFVLLERQSGGGWETVTTDLGLGFVWTEWFGDYTVRYDVPPDLPTGTYRLRVNAAKYDLTSRPFEVVPSTGLRVRGVRAENAGPGDEATRLTFVAQNPPPEPEKNLRVRPINPEGGSLTVEAGGQSYEAQWDPDTEGWVATVEGVAAGDTVTVPENGLVDGLGNRSGAATDLTVGSVAELDWPDTMGTGGGDPPGLFGIGTFPT
;
A
#
# COMPACT_ATOMS: atom_id res chain seq x y z
N MET A 1 -52.87 -20.28 -16.35
CA MET A 1 -53.88 -19.20 -16.50
C MET A 1 -53.09 -17.96 -16.92
N ARG A 2 -53.11 -17.58 -18.21
CA ARG A 2 -53.94 -16.48 -18.79
C ARG A 2 -53.82 -15.21 -17.93
N ASP A 3 -53.35 -14.05 -18.40
CA ASP A 3 -53.42 -13.41 -19.73
C ASP A 3 -52.40 -12.23 -19.75
N SER A 4 -51.65 -11.99 -20.85
CA SER A 4 -51.79 -10.87 -21.83
C SER A 4 -51.68 -9.46 -21.22
N GLY A 5 -50.90 -8.48 -21.69
CA GLY A 5 -50.35 -8.16 -23.01
C GLY A 5 -50.43 -6.62 -23.16
N GLY A 6 -49.52 -5.97 -23.89
CA GLY A 6 -49.65 -4.52 -24.15
C GLY A 6 -48.39 -3.81 -24.62
N SER A 7 -48.25 -3.71 -25.94
CA SER A 7 -47.20 -3.07 -26.74
C SER A 7 -47.34 -1.54 -26.92
N GLY A 8 -46.24 -0.86 -27.26
CA GLY A 8 -46.22 0.39 -28.05
C GLY A 8 -44.92 1.19 -27.82
N SER A 9 -43.86 1.04 -28.63
CA SER A 9 -43.55 1.69 -29.92
C SER A 9 -43.49 3.23 -29.89
N GLY A 10 -42.33 3.80 -30.25
CA GLY A 10 -42.20 5.21 -30.63
C GLY A 10 -40.84 5.87 -30.39
N ALA A 11 -39.91 5.75 -31.34
CA ALA A 11 -38.88 6.75 -31.63
C ALA A 11 -39.18 7.33 -33.05
N PRO A 12 -38.50 8.37 -33.61
CA PRO A 12 -37.41 9.22 -33.11
C PRO A 12 -37.60 10.74 -33.44
N GLY A 13 -36.66 11.61 -33.04
CA GLY A 13 -36.64 13.01 -33.51
C GLY A 13 -35.32 13.75 -33.26
N ARG A 14 -34.56 14.00 -34.34
CA ARG A 14 -33.29 14.77 -34.42
C ARG A 14 -33.49 16.30 -34.48
N ARG A 15 -32.35 17.01 -34.31
CA ARG A 15 -31.98 18.43 -34.63
C ARG A 15 -31.99 19.34 -33.39
N GLY A 16 -31.00 20.18 -33.09
CA GLY A 16 -29.74 20.55 -33.75
C GLY A 16 -29.30 21.95 -33.25
N ALA A 17 -27.99 22.23 -33.41
CA ALA A 17 -27.33 23.53 -33.51
C ALA A 17 -27.00 24.37 -32.23
N GLU A 18 -25.68 24.44 -31.97
CA GLU A 18 -24.85 25.67 -31.95
C GLU A 18 -25.26 26.93 -31.14
N ARG A 19 -24.45 27.33 -30.14
CA ARG A 19 -23.47 28.48 -30.21
C ARG A 19 -23.04 29.00 -28.82
N THR A 20 -21.72 29.05 -28.64
CA THR A 20 -20.85 30.10 -28.06
C THR A 20 -21.42 31.17 -27.11
N GLY A 21 -20.71 31.41 -26.00
CA GLY A 21 -20.81 32.68 -25.27
C GLY A 21 -20.03 32.72 -23.95
N THR A 22 -18.73 33.00 -24.02
CA THR A 22 -17.92 33.54 -22.91
C THR A 22 -18.49 34.87 -22.42
N LEU A 23 -18.41 35.16 -21.11
CA LEU A 23 -18.30 36.54 -20.61
C LEU A 23 -17.86 36.61 -19.13
N ASN A 24 -16.61 37.06 -18.97
CA ASN A 24 -16.02 37.71 -17.80
C ASN A 24 -16.89 38.86 -17.28
N ARG A 25 -17.00 39.03 -15.95
CA ARG A 25 -17.22 40.35 -15.32
C ARG A 25 -16.48 40.50 -13.98
N ARG A 26 -15.29 41.10 -14.07
CA ARG A 26 -14.69 41.89 -12.98
C ARG A 26 -15.51 43.17 -12.76
N ARG A 27 -15.71 43.58 -11.51
CA ARG A 27 -16.10 44.95 -11.15
C ARG A 27 -15.11 45.53 -10.15
N PHE A 28 -14.39 46.55 -10.61
CA PHE A 28 -13.68 47.54 -9.80
C PHE A 28 -14.69 48.53 -9.20
N VAL A 29 -14.47 48.94 -7.95
CA VAL A 29 -14.93 50.23 -7.44
C VAL A 29 -13.75 50.88 -6.72
N GLN A 30 -13.31 52.04 -7.23
CA GLN A 30 -12.43 53.00 -6.56
C GLN A 30 -13.27 54.12 -5.96
N ALA A 31 -12.91 54.56 -4.76
CA ALA A 31 -13.01 55.92 -4.21
C ALA A 31 -12.57 55.86 -2.74
N ALA A 32 -11.92 56.82 -2.09
CA ALA A 32 -11.13 57.99 -2.45
C ALA A 32 -10.44 58.40 -1.12
N ALA A 33 -9.22 58.93 -1.19
CA ALA A 33 -8.49 59.42 -0.03
C ALA A 33 -9.00 60.80 0.43
N LEU A 34 -8.98 61.08 1.75
CA LEU A 34 -8.81 62.44 2.26
C LEU A 34 -8.03 62.42 3.59
N SER A 35 -7.10 63.36 3.68
CA SER A 35 -6.04 63.52 4.67
C SER A 35 -6.50 64.18 5.97
N GLY A 36 -5.86 63.84 7.08
CA GLY A 36 -5.94 64.57 8.34
C GLY A 36 -4.72 64.30 9.22
N LEU A 37 -3.79 65.26 9.27
CA LEU A 37 -2.63 65.30 10.16
C LEU A 37 -3.05 65.89 11.52
N THR A 38 -2.77 65.18 12.62
CA THR A 38 -2.56 65.79 13.94
C THR A 38 -1.49 64.99 14.70
N ALA A 39 -0.40 65.67 15.07
CA ALA A 39 0.65 65.17 15.94
C ALA A 39 0.25 65.36 17.41
N GLY A 40 0.51 64.35 18.25
CA GLY A 40 0.27 64.45 19.69
C GLY A 40 0.65 63.20 20.48
N LEU A 41 1.89 63.21 20.98
CA LEU A 41 2.37 62.68 22.27
C LEU A 41 2.38 61.16 22.52
N ALA A 42 3.59 60.72 22.88
CA ALA A 42 3.93 59.39 23.37
C ALA A 42 3.33 59.10 24.76
N SER A 43 2.79 57.90 24.90
CA SER A 43 2.69 57.18 26.18
C SER A 43 2.64 55.70 25.86
N GLY A 44 3.62 54.96 26.37
CA GLY A 44 3.79 53.54 26.10
C GLY A 44 2.62 52.70 26.57
N THR A 45 2.23 51.78 25.71
CA THR A 45 1.57 50.53 26.07
C THR A 45 2.22 49.46 25.22
N ALA A 46 2.90 48.51 25.87
CA ALA A 46 3.31 47.26 25.26
C ALA A 46 2.05 46.56 24.77
N ALA A 47 1.73 46.74 23.48
CA ALA A 47 0.88 45.82 22.77
C ALA A 47 1.77 44.61 22.50
N GLY A 48 1.46 43.49 23.17
CA GLY A 48 1.98 42.20 22.74
C GLY A 48 1.58 42.01 21.29
N GLU A 49 2.57 41.98 20.41
CA GLU A 49 2.38 41.42 19.08
C GLU A 49 1.96 39.97 19.30
N THR A 50 0.69 39.67 19.01
CA THR A 50 0.28 38.31 18.69
C THR A 50 1.12 37.92 17.48
N GLY A 51 2.24 37.23 17.73
CA GLY A 51 3.12 36.69 16.71
C GLY A 51 2.26 35.87 15.77
N GLY A 52 2.08 36.37 14.55
CA GLY A 52 1.18 35.77 13.58
C GLY A 52 1.61 34.34 13.25
N ASP A 53 0.61 33.48 13.11
CA ASP A 53 0.65 32.09 12.64
C ASP A 53 1.16 31.95 11.17
N ALA A 54 1.90 32.96 10.68
CA ALA A 54 2.50 32.97 9.35
C ALA A 54 3.75 32.08 9.38
N GLY A 55 3.69 30.94 8.69
CA GLY A 55 4.82 30.03 8.56
C GLY A 55 6.07 30.73 8.03
N GLY A 56 7.23 30.37 8.55
CA GLY A 56 8.51 30.82 8.01
C GLY A 56 8.93 30.03 6.75
N PRO A 57 10.06 30.40 6.13
CA PRO A 57 10.56 29.74 4.93
C PRO A 57 10.80 28.25 5.19
N LEU A 58 10.08 27.41 4.46
CA LEU A 58 10.13 25.98 4.63
C LEU A 58 11.50 25.43 4.20
N THR A 59 12.06 24.57 5.04
CA THR A 59 13.15 23.68 4.67
C THR A 59 12.70 22.24 4.86
N ALA A 60 13.17 21.35 3.98
CA ALA A 60 12.84 19.94 4.02
C ALA A 60 14.08 19.09 3.71
N GLY A 61 14.18 17.95 4.38
CA GLY A 61 15.22 16.95 4.15
C GLY A 61 14.66 15.55 4.33
N VAL A 62 15.27 14.59 3.64
CA VAL A 62 14.83 13.19 3.63
C VAL A 62 15.99 12.25 3.86
N ALA A 63 15.70 11.07 4.40
CA ALA A 63 16.61 9.94 4.45
C ALA A 63 15.84 8.63 4.44
N LYS A 64 16.45 7.60 3.85
CA LYS A 64 15.95 6.24 3.78
C LYS A 64 17.03 5.29 4.28
N ARG A 65 16.70 4.37 5.19
CA ARG A 65 17.63 3.38 5.74
C ARG A 65 17.04 1.99 5.79
N ASP A 66 17.83 0.98 5.42
CA ASP A 66 17.48 -0.44 5.49
C ASP A 66 17.33 -0.88 6.94
N ILE A 67 16.17 -1.45 7.25
CA ILE A 67 15.84 -2.00 8.57
C ILE A 67 15.54 -3.50 8.49
N THR A 68 15.80 -4.13 7.35
CA THR A 68 15.64 -5.57 7.17
C THR A 68 16.62 -6.29 8.10
N PRO A 69 16.15 -7.15 9.03
CA PRO A 69 17.03 -7.88 9.91
C PRO A 69 17.63 -9.13 9.22
N GLU A 70 18.32 -9.95 9.99
CA GLU A 70 18.68 -11.32 9.64
C GLU A 70 17.44 -12.24 9.62
N ASN A 71 17.54 -13.37 8.93
CA ASN A 71 16.51 -14.40 8.87
C ASN A 71 16.41 -15.19 10.20
N GLY A 72 15.36 -15.99 10.33
CA GLY A 72 15.12 -16.87 11.49
C GLY A 72 14.19 -16.30 12.56
N GLY A 73 13.83 -15.01 12.48
CA GLY A 73 12.80 -14.39 13.33
C GLY A 73 11.38 -14.80 12.91
N SER A 74 10.40 -14.73 13.84
CA SER A 74 8.97 -14.82 13.46
C SER A 74 8.44 -13.47 12.97
N PHE A 75 7.37 -13.53 12.18
CA PHE A 75 6.65 -12.37 11.69
C PHE A 75 5.69 -11.78 12.73
N PHE A 76 5.45 -10.48 12.61
CA PHE A 76 4.36 -9.79 13.30
C PHE A 76 3.00 -10.19 12.69
N GLY A 77 1.92 -10.03 13.46
CA GLY A 77 0.56 -9.99 12.90
C GLY A 77 -0.22 -11.29 13.10
N TYR A 78 0.00 -12.28 12.25
CA TYR A 78 -0.81 -13.53 12.21
C TYR A 78 -0.64 -14.49 13.39
N VAL A 79 0.21 -14.17 14.38
CA VAL A 79 0.46 -15.02 15.56
C VAL A 79 0.91 -16.45 15.17
N ARG A 80 1.82 -16.54 14.18
CA ARG A 80 2.42 -17.79 13.67
C ARG A 80 3.90 -17.92 14.06
N PRO A 81 4.23 -18.17 15.34
CA PRO A 81 5.62 -18.29 15.78
C PRO A 81 6.31 -19.56 15.25
N ASP A 82 5.54 -20.50 14.69
CA ASP A 82 6.00 -21.70 14.01
C ASP A 82 6.61 -21.41 12.63
N ILE A 83 6.24 -20.29 11.99
CA ILE A 83 6.83 -19.84 10.74
C ILE A 83 7.93 -18.82 11.03
N ARG A 84 9.09 -19.03 10.43
CA ARG A 84 10.25 -18.15 10.52
C ARG A 84 10.55 -17.54 9.16
N ALA A 85 11.15 -16.35 9.19
CA ALA A 85 11.69 -15.75 7.99
C ALA A 85 12.85 -16.62 7.47
N GLU A 86 12.73 -17.06 6.23
CA GLU A 86 13.71 -17.85 5.49
C GLU A 86 14.34 -17.02 4.37
N GLY A 87 13.89 -15.78 4.15
CA GLY A 87 14.33 -15.00 3.00
C GLY A 87 13.78 -13.59 2.96
N VAL A 88 14.01 -12.91 1.83
CA VAL A 88 13.51 -11.57 1.58
C VAL A 88 12.91 -11.50 0.17
N ALA A 89 11.67 -11.06 0.10
CA ALA A 89 10.98 -10.72 -1.14
C ALA A 89 11.12 -9.23 -1.44
N ILE A 90 10.82 -8.38 -0.45
CA ILE A 90 10.88 -6.92 -0.58
C ILE A 90 11.57 -6.36 0.67
N ARG A 91 12.71 -5.69 0.50
CA ARG A 91 13.44 -5.06 1.61
C ARG A 91 12.58 -4.06 2.38
N LEU A 92 12.79 -4.04 3.69
CA LEU A 92 12.14 -3.19 4.67
C LEU A 92 12.97 -1.92 4.89
N PHE A 93 12.34 -0.75 4.82
CA PHE A 93 13.02 0.53 5.02
C PHE A 93 12.33 1.40 6.06
N ALA A 94 13.13 2.23 6.73
CA ALA A 94 12.67 3.43 7.43
C ALA A 94 12.84 4.64 6.51
N HIS A 95 11.79 5.43 6.35
CA HIS A 95 11.73 6.67 5.58
C HIS A 95 11.47 7.82 6.55
N ALA A 96 12.33 8.83 6.56
CA ALA A 96 12.18 10.02 7.40
C ALA A 96 12.10 11.27 6.54
N LEU A 97 11.05 12.07 6.72
CA LEU A 97 10.91 13.42 6.19
C LEU A 97 10.99 14.40 7.36
N VAL A 98 11.94 15.34 7.32
CA VAL A 98 12.02 16.43 8.30
C VAL A 98 11.62 17.73 7.62
N LEU A 99 10.61 18.41 8.18
CA LEU A 99 10.14 19.73 7.76
C LEU A 99 10.47 20.76 8.84
N SER A 100 10.87 21.97 8.46
CA SER A 100 11.07 23.08 9.39
C SER A 100 10.67 24.42 8.80
N ASP A 101 9.97 25.23 9.58
CA ASP A 101 9.62 26.62 9.24
C ASP A 101 10.68 27.64 9.72
N GLY A 102 11.84 27.15 10.18
CA GLY A 102 12.92 27.94 10.76
C GLY A 102 12.79 28.21 12.26
N GLN A 103 11.62 27.98 12.87
CA GLN A 103 11.41 28.06 14.32
C GLN A 103 11.15 26.69 14.93
N ARG A 104 10.30 25.91 14.27
CA ARG A 104 9.87 24.56 14.65
C ARG A 104 10.34 23.57 13.60
N LYS A 105 10.35 22.30 13.98
CA LYS A 105 10.58 21.20 13.05
C LYS A 105 9.73 19.99 13.42
N LEU A 106 9.35 19.24 12.42
CA LEU A 106 8.63 17.98 12.53
C LEU A 106 9.38 16.89 11.77
N ALA A 107 9.38 15.68 12.30
CA ALA A 107 9.81 14.46 11.61
C ALA A 107 8.57 13.58 11.36
N LEU A 108 8.26 13.35 10.09
CA LEU A 108 7.26 12.38 9.65
C LEU A 108 7.99 11.11 9.22
N VAL A 109 7.82 10.04 10.00
CA VAL A 109 8.57 8.79 9.85
C VAL A 109 7.62 7.65 9.53
N SER A 110 7.96 6.89 8.49
CA SER A 110 7.33 5.61 8.17
C SER A 110 8.36 4.50 8.18
N ALA A 111 8.06 3.37 8.81
CA ALA A 111 8.90 2.18 8.75
C ALA A 111 8.11 0.95 8.29
N ASP A 112 8.73 0.12 7.47
CA ASP A 112 8.19 -1.19 7.04
C ASP A 112 8.23 -2.20 8.20
N LEU A 113 7.35 -1.98 9.18
CA LEU A 113 7.18 -2.75 10.40
C LEU A 113 5.71 -3.07 10.63
N GLY A 114 5.44 -4.05 11.49
CA GLY A 114 4.09 -4.34 11.94
C GLY A 114 3.51 -3.29 12.91
N LYS A 115 4.36 -2.70 13.76
CA LYS A 115 3.95 -1.70 14.74
C LYS A 115 5.15 -0.83 15.18
N PRO A 116 4.92 0.41 15.64
CA PRO A 116 5.97 1.32 16.13
C PRO A 116 6.43 0.96 17.56
N ALA A 117 6.88 -0.29 17.78
CA ALA A 117 7.18 -0.81 19.12
C ALA A 117 8.45 -0.23 19.78
N VAL A 118 9.32 0.45 19.00
CA VAL A 118 10.59 1.06 19.47
C VAL A 118 10.50 2.58 19.59
N ARG A 119 9.30 3.10 19.86
CA ARG A 119 9.01 4.54 19.90
C ARG A 119 9.91 5.30 20.87
N ASP A 120 10.12 4.74 22.06
CA ASP A 120 10.84 5.40 23.14
C ASP A 120 12.33 5.52 22.81
N GLU A 121 12.93 4.44 22.31
CA GLU A 121 14.31 4.40 21.86
C GLU A 121 14.57 5.38 20.71
N VAL A 122 13.64 5.48 19.75
CA VAL A 122 13.72 6.47 18.66
C VAL A 122 13.71 7.89 19.21
N ILE A 123 12.81 8.21 20.15
CA ILE A 123 12.76 9.54 20.79
C ILE A 123 14.05 9.85 21.55
N GLU A 124 14.58 8.91 22.31
CA GLU A 124 15.87 9.07 22.99
C GLU A 124 17.00 9.36 22.02
N HIS A 125 16.98 8.72 20.84
CA HIS A 125 17.99 8.88 19.81
C HIS A 125 18.04 10.28 19.20
N VAL A 126 16.87 10.91 19.03
CA VAL A 126 16.74 12.19 18.32
C VAL A 126 16.56 13.40 19.24
N ARG A 127 16.34 13.20 20.54
CA ARG A 127 16.26 14.28 21.53
C ARG A 127 17.44 15.25 21.54
N PRO A 128 18.71 14.80 21.35
CA PRO A 128 19.86 15.70 21.28
C PRO A 128 19.83 16.63 20.06
N LEU A 129 18.98 16.35 19.06
CA LEU A 129 18.80 17.19 17.89
C LEU A 129 17.69 18.23 18.08
N GLY A 130 16.96 18.23 19.21
CA GLY A 130 15.80 19.08 19.41
C GLY A 130 14.53 18.50 18.79
N PHE A 131 14.35 17.20 18.96
CA PHE A 131 13.09 16.49 18.68
C PHE A 131 12.53 15.91 19.96
N ASP A 132 11.21 15.74 20.01
CA ASP A 132 10.48 15.23 21.15
C ASP A 132 9.22 14.47 20.69
N ARG A 133 8.40 14.05 21.66
CA ARG A 133 7.14 13.36 21.35
C ARG A 133 6.14 14.26 20.64
N GLY A 134 6.22 15.59 20.74
CA GLY A 134 5.35 16.50 19.99
C GLY A 134 5.75 16.67 18.53
N SER A 135 7.03 16.46 18.22
CA SER A 135 7.64 16.77 16.92
C SER A 135 8.05 15.55 16.08
N VAL A 136 7.93 14.32 16.59
CA VAL A 136 8.21 13.10 15.82
C VAL A 136 6.95 12.25 15.72
N LEU A 137 6.44 12.04 14.51
CA LEU A 137 5.40 11.06 14.22
C LEU A 137 6.08 9.81 13.70
N PHE A 138 5.92 8.69 14.41
CA PHE A 138 6.45 7.40 13.99
C PHE A 138 5.32 6.44 13.64
N ALA A 139 5.13 6.23 12.34
CA ALA A 139 4.16 5.29 11.78
C ALA A 139 4.85 4.00 11.33
N ALA A 140 4.16 2.88 11.53
CA ALA A 140 4.48 1.62 10.86
C ALA A 140 3.58 1.44 9.63
N THR A 141 4.10 0.90 8.53
CA THR A 141 3.25 0.54 7.38
C THR A 141 2.24 -0.54 7.72
N HIS A 142 2.47 -1.28 8.81
CA HIS A 142 1.67 -2.39 9.30
C HIS A 142 1.81 -3.66 8.45
N THR A 143 2.97 -3.87 7.83
CA THR A 143 3.25 -5.14 7.13
C THR A 143 3.26 -6.32 8.10
N HIS A 144 2.53 -7.38 7.75
CA HIS A 144 2.55 -8.67 8.45
C HIS A 144 3.72 -9.55 8.01
N ALA A 145 4.49 -9.12 7.02
CA ALA A 145 5.73 -9.75 6.58
C ALA A 145 6.98 -9.01 7.13
N GLY A 146 6.83 -8.29 8.25
CA GLY A 146 7.93 -7.65 9.00
C GLY A 146 8.28 -8.41 10.29
N PRO A 147 9.40 -8.06 10.95
CA PRO A 147 9.82 -8.73 12.19
C PRO A 147 8.85 -8.48 13.35
N ASN A 148 8.57 -9.53 14.14
CA ASN A 148 7.69 -9.41 15.31
C ASN A 148 8.26 -8.52 16.43
N SER A 149 9.58 -8.55 16.60
CA SER A 149 10.28 -7.88 17.69
C SER A 149 11.35 -6.96 17.12
N PRO A 150 11.02 -5.72 16.72
CA PRO A 150 12.04 -4.76 16.31
C PRO A 150 12.97 -4.47 17.49
N GLY A 151 14.27 -4.68 17.29
CA GLY A 151 15.31 -4.49 18.32
C GLY A 151 15.98 -3.11 18.27
N GLY A 152 16.97 -2.91 19.15
CA GLY A 152 17.68 -1.63 19.26
C GLY A 152 18.42 -1.19 17.99
N TRP A 153 18.86 -2.11 17.13
CA TRP A 153 19.46 -1.77 15.83
C TRP A 153 18.44 -1.06 14.92
N ILE A 154 17.22 -1.59 14.80
CA ILE A 154 16.14 -0.97 14.00
C ILE A 154 15.78 0.41 14.58
N ALA A 155 15.68 0.53 15.91
CA ALA A 155 15.44 1.81 16.56
C ALA A 155 16.54 2.84 16.23
N GLY A 156 17.80 2.41 16.27
CA GLY A 156 18.95 3.24 15.90
C GLY A 156 18.93 3.63 14.41
N GLN A 157 18.62 2.71 13.49
CA GLN A 157 18.47 3.02 12.06
C GLN A 157 17.36 4.05 11.80
N ILE A 158 16.22 3.95 12.49
CA ILE A 158 15.14 4.95 12.39
C ILE A 158 15.60 6.31 12.92
N GLY A 159 16.26 6.33 14.09
CA GLY A 159 16.82 7.55 14.65
C GLY A 159 17.91 8.17 13.77
N ASP A 160 18.75 7.34 13.13
CA ASP A 160 19.78 7.74 12.18
C ASP A 160 19.16 8.33 10.91
N ALA A 161 18.06 7.76 10.41
CA ALA A 161 17.31 8.32 9.29
C ALA A 161 16.75 9.71 9.62
N ILE A 162 16.19 9.92 10.82
CA ILE A 162 15.72 11.25 11.24
C ILE A 162 16.90 12.24 11.32
N ALA A 163 18.03 11.82 11.91
CA ALA A 163 19.22 12.66 12.04
C ALA A 163 19.81 13.07 10.68
N GLU A 164 19.84 12.15 9.73
CA GLU A 164 20.29 12.39 8.36
C GLU A 164 19.33 13.29 7.60
N ALA A 165 18.02 13.06 7.69
CA ALA A 165 17.01 13.93 7.11
C ALA A 165 17.06 15.36 7.68
N ASP A 166 17.33 15.50 8.98
CA ASP A 166 17.52 16.79 9.66
C ASP A 166 18.76 17.54 9.11
N ALA A 167 19.86 16.83 8.89
CA ALA A 167 21.10 17.38 8.34
C ALA A 167 20.99 17.73 6.85
N ASN A 168 20.20 16.98 6.09
CA ASN A 168 20.00 17.14 4.65
C ASN A 168 18.92 18.19 4.29
N ARG A 169 18.44 18.98 5.27
CA ARG A 169 17.43 20.00 4.99
C ARG A 169 17.92 21.06 4.01
N GLN A 170 17.09 21.33 3.01
CA GLN A 170 17.29 22.37 2.00
C GLN A 170 16.04 23.23 1.85
N PRO A 171 16.14 24.46 1.31
CA PRO A 171 14.97 25.30 1.03
C PRO A 171 13.96 24.57 0.15
N ALA A 172 12.71 24.54 0.59
CA ALA A 172 11.68 23.71 0.02
C ALA A 172 10.36 24.46 -0.20
N ARG A 173 9.45 23.81 -0.92
CA ARG A 173 8.02 24.10 -1.00
C ARG A 173 7.26 22.81 -0.83
N ALA A 174 6.07 22.86 -0.26
CA ALA A 174 5.23 21.68 -0.12
C ALA A 174 3.75 21.98 -0.33
N GLY A 175 2.95 20.96 -0.60
CA GLY A 175 1.53 21.09 -0.87
C GLY A 175 0.82 19.75 -0.75
N TRP A 176 -0.44 19.80 -0.34
CA TRP A 176 -1.27 18.62 -0.18
C TRP A 176 -2.22 18.44 -1.36
N ALA A 177 -2.49 17.19 -1.70
CA ALA A 177 -3.62 16.82 -2.53
C ALA A 177 -4.09 15.40 -2.21
N THR A 178 -5.20 15.02 -2.85
CA THR A 178 -5.80 13.69 -2.73
C THR A 178 -5.89 13.01 -4.07
N GLY A 179 -5.85 11.69 -4.06
CA GLY A 179 -6.19 10.82 -5.18
C GLY A 179 -7.18 9.76 -4.74
N THR A 180 -7.91 9.19 -5.70
CA THR A 180 -8.91 8.15 -5.43
C THR A 180 -8.36 6.79 -5.83
N VAL A 181 -8.42 5.83 -4.91
CA VAL A 181 -8.07 4.44 -5.18
C VAL A 181 -9.34 3.67 -5.54
N GLU A 182 -9.46 3.35 -6.82
CA GLU A 182 -10.51 2.48 -7.33
C GLU A 182 -10.13 1.01 -7.08
N GLU A 183 -11.04 0.25 -6.47
CA GLU A 183 -10.90 -1.20 -6.29
C GLU A 183 -9.60 -1.66 -5.57
N GLY A 184 -8.99 -0.81 -4.75
CA GLY A 184 -7.74 -1.15 -4.05
C GLY A 184 -7.94 -1.98 -2.77
N ASN A 185 -9.12 -1.88 -2.16
CA ASN A 185 -9.43 -2.54 -0.89
C ASN A 185 -10.92 -2.93 -0.77
N TRP A 186 -11.21 -3.68 0.29
CA TRP A 186 -12.56 -3.99 0.76
C TRP A 186 -12.64 -4.01 2.29
N ASN A 187 -13.86 -3.84 2.80
CA ASN A 187 -14.15 -3.98 4.21
C ASN A 187 -14.32 -5.47 4.56
N ARG A 188 -13.49 -6.01 5.46
CA ARG A 188 -13.53 -7.42 5.89
C ARG A 188 -14.55 -7.70 7.01
N SER A 189 -15.28 -6.67 7.46
CA SER A 189 -16.24 -6.74 8.57
C SER A 189 -17.44 -5.86 8.26
N ILE A 190 -18.05 -6.10 7.10
CA ILE A 190 -19.09 -5.24 6.55
C ILE A 190 -20.31 -5.16 7.47
N GLU A 191 -20.71 -6.24 8.13
CA GLU A 191 -21.81 -6.26 9.08
C GLU A 191 -21.53 -5.41 10.32
N ALA A 192 -20.29 -5.42 10.83
CA ALA A 192 -19.88 -4.51 11.89
C ALA A 192 -19.99 -3.05 11.44
N HIS A 193 -19.51 -2.72 10.24
CA HIS A 193 -19.62 -1.39 9.68
C HIS A 193 -21.08 -0.93 9.55
N LEU A 194 -21.96 -1.78 9.03
CA LEU A 194 -23.38 -1.47 8.81
C LEU A 194 -24.15 -1.26 10.12
N ALA A 195 -23.68 -1.82 11.24
CA ALA A 195 -24.26 -1.60 12.56
C ALA A 195 -24.21 -0.11 13.00
N ASN A 196 -23.24 0.67 12.49
CA ASN A 196 -23.19 2.12 12.70
C ASN A 196 -24.43 2.86 12.18
N PHE A 197 -25.18 2.24 11.28
CA PHE A 197 -26.38 2.78 10.66
C PHE A 197 -27.66 2.09 11.16
N GLY A 198 -27.56 1.31 12.24
CA GLY A 198 -28.70 0.62 12.85
C GLY A 198 -29.09 -0.69 12.16
N LEU A 199 -28.22 -1.25 11.31
CA LEU A 199 -28.45 -2.51 10.61
C LEU A 199 -27.75 -3.65 11.38
N ASP A 200 -28.51 -4.51 12.06
CA ASP A 200 -27.96 -5.72 12.71
C ASP A 200 -28.13 -6.93 11.78
N ILE A 201 -27.19 -7.07 10.84
CA ILE A 201 -27.18 -8.16 9.83
C ILE A 201 -26.34 -9.35 10.33
N PRO A 202 -26.79 -10.61 10.23
CA PRO A 202 -25.96 -11.78 10.57
C PRO A 202 -24.67 -11.85 9.74
N ILE A 203 -23.60 -12.43 10.30
CA ILE A 203 -22.33 -12.62 9.59
C ILE A 203 -22.54 -13.44 8.32
N GLY A 204 -21.95 -12.97 7.22
CA GLY A 204 -22.01 -13.59 5.90
C GLY A 204 -23.26 -13.23 5.10
N GLU A 205 -24.17 -12.42 5.66
CA GLU A 205 -25.37 -11.93 4.98
C GLU A 205 -25.26 -10.46 4.55
N GLY A 206 -24.23 -9.73 5.02
CA GLY A 206 -24.03 -8.33 4.68
C GLY A 206 -23.30 -8.10 3.36
N SER A 207 -23.56 -6.96 2.75
CA SER A 207 -22.88 -6.49 1.55
C SER A 207 -22.61 -4.98 1.62
N PRO A 208 -21.56 -4.45 0.95
CA PRO A 208 -21.38 -3.01 0.79
C PRO A 208 -22.61 -2.30 0.24
N GLU A 209 -23.40 -2.99 -0.60
CA GLU A 209 -24.64 -2.45 -1.19
C GLU A 209 -25.74 -2.14 -0.16
N ASP A 210 -25.65 -2.71 1.05
CA ASP A 210 -26.60 -2.41 2.13
C ASP A 210 -26.32 -1.06 2.81
N HIS A 211 -25.19 -0.41 2.50
CA HIS A 211 -24.85 0.88 3.09
C HIS A 211 -25.89 1.95 2.66
N PRO A 212 -26.56 2.65 3.60
CA PRO A 212 -27.76 3.45 3.31
C PRO A 212 -27.54 4.75 2.52
N VAL A 213 -26.29 5.06 2.18
CA VAL A 213 -25.91 6.28 1.46
C VAL A 213 -25.12 5.94 0.21
N ASP A 214 -23.99 5.26 0.38
CA ASP A 214 -23.05 4.93 -0.69
C ASP A 214 -22.22 3.71 -0.27
N PRO A 215 -22.19 2.62 -1.07
CA PRO A 215 -21.38 1.43 -0.79
C PRO A 215 -19.90 1.72 -0.51
N ASP A 216 -19.34 2.76 -1.13
CA ASP A 216 -17.93 3.10 -0.97
C ASP A 216 -17.59 3.71 0.39
N ARG A 217 -18.60 4.09 1.19
CA ARG A 217 -18.36 4.58 2.56
C ARG A 217 -17.95 3.50 3.55
N ALA A 218 -18.13 2.22 3.19
CA ALA A 218 -17.54 1.12 3.93
C ALA A 218 -16.02 1.01 3.75
N ARG A 219 -15.44 1.77 2.79
CA ARG A 219 -14.03 1.72 2.43
C ARG A 219 -13.33 3.04 2.65
N ASP A 220 -12.02 3.00 2.81
CA ASP A 220 -11.18 4.19 2.60
C ASP A 220 -10.72 4.20 1.14
N THR A 221 -11.21 5.15 0.34
CA THR A 221 -10.85 5.29 -1.08
C THR A 221 -9.90 6.46 -1.33
N THR A 222 -9.48 7.18 -0.28
CA THR A 222 -8.75 8.45 -0.45
C THR A 222 -7.28 8.33 -0.06
N VAL A 223 -6.40 8.33 -1.06
CA VAL A 223 -4.98 8.62 -0.85
C VAL A 223 -4.83 10.11 -0.54
N ARG A 224 -4.16 10.44 0.56
CA ARG A 224 -3.67 11.80 0.85
C ARG A 224 -2.18 11.84 0.63
N LEU A 225 -1.68 12.86 -0.06
CA LEU A 225 -0.27 12.99 -0.39
C LEU A 225 0.24 14.41 -0.10
N LEU A 226 1.37 14.49 0.61
CA LEU A 226 2.18 15.69 0.73
C LEU A 226 3.32 15.62 -0.28
N ARG A 227 3.27 16.50 -1.28
CA ARG A 227 4.36 16.71 -2.25
C ARG A 227 5.32 17.72 -1.67
N VAL A 228 6.61 17.38 -1.65
CA VAL A 228 7.69 18.26 -1.20
C VAL A 228 8.72 18.38 -2.31
N GLU A 229 9.13 19.59 -2.62
CA GLU A 229 10.13 19.90 -3.65
C GLU A 229 11.12 20.95 -3.19
N GLY A 230 12.31 20.94 -3.78
CA GLY A 230 13.24 22.05 -3.70
C GLY A 230 12.63 23.32 -4.31
N THR A 231 13.16 24.48 -3.92
CA THR A 231 12.72 25.76 -4.52
C THR A 231 13.01 25.86 -6.02
N ASP A 232 13.87 25.01 -6.56
CA ASP A 232 14.20 24.80 -7.98
C ASP A 232 13.27 23.80 -8.70
N GLY A 233 12.42 23.06 -7.96
CA GLY A 233 11.53 22.03 -8.49
C GLY A 233 12.09 20.62 -8.49
N THR A 234 13.28 20.40 -7.92
CA THR A 234 13.79 19.05 -7.69
C THR A 234 12.85 18.32 -6.72
N PRO A 235 12.32 17.13 -7.06
CA PRO A 235 11.44 16.38 -6.17
C PRO A 235 12.20 15.91 -4.92
N ILE A 236 11.63 16.12 -3.73
CA ILE A 236 12.26 15.74 -2.45
C ILE A 236 11.52 14.54 -1.83
N CYS A 237 10.20 14.66 -1.64
CA CYS A 237 9.43 13.64 -0.94
C CYS A 237 7.99 13.57 -1.44
N ALA A 238 7.47 12.35 -1.52
CA ALA A 238 6.05 12.05 -1.59
C ALA A 238 5.66 11.30 -0.31
N TRP A 239 5.07 12.00 0.67
CA TRP A 239 4.56 11.36 1.88
C TRP A 239 3.09 11.00 1.71
N THR A 240 2.78 9.72 1.77
CA THR A 240 1.45 9.17 1.45
C THR A 240 0.76 8.60 2.68
N LEU A 241 -0.56 8.82 2.75
CA LEU A 241 -1.45 8.25 3.76
C LEU A 241 -2.65 7.58 3.07
N PHE A 242 -2.84 6.28 3.32
CA PHE A 242 -3.97 5.51 2.80
C PHE A 242 -4.36 4.34 3.73
N GLY A 243 -5.65 4.14 3.96
CA GLY A 243 -6.17 3.08 4.82
C GLY A 243 -6.35 1.75 4.09
N THR A 244 -5.34 0.87 4.13
CA THR A 244 -5.46 -0.55 3.70
C THR A 244 -4.41 -1.37 4.42
N HIS A 245 -4.81 -2.54 4.91
CA HIS A 245 -4.01 -3.41 5.74
C HIS A 245 -3.03 -4.21 4.88
N PRO A 246 -1.70 -4.15 5.10
CA PRO A 246 -0.73 -4.87 4.27
C PRO A 246 -0.65 -6.35 4.63
N THR A 247 -1.61 -7.09 4.08
CA THR A 247 -1.77 -8.54 4.22
C THR A 247 -1.86 -9.25 2.88
N ALA A 248 -1.33 -8.67 1.80
CA ALA A 248 -1.23 -9.41 0.54
C ALA A 248 -0.39 -10.68 0.74
N PHE A 249 0.65 -10.59 1.58
CA PHE A 249 1.39 -11.73 2.09
C PHE A 249 0.60 -12.44 3.19
N THR A 250 0.35 -13.74 2.99
CA THR A 250 -0.58 -14.54 3.81
C THR A 250 0.09 -15.11 5.05
N PRO A 251 -0.66 -15.75 5.97
CA PRO A 251 -0.08 -16.48 7.10
C PRO A 251 0.86 -17.63 6.73
N ALA A 252 0.94 -18.04 5.46
CA ALA A 252 1.86 -19.08 4.98
C ALA A 252 3.20 -18.53 4.48
N ASN A 253 3.37 -17.21 4.40
CA ASN A 253 4.57 -16.57 3.90
C ASN A 253 5.81 -16.84 4.77
N THR A 254 6.95 -17.13 4.13
CA THR A 254 8.25 -17.33 4.80
C THR A 254 9.28 -16.24 4.50
N THR A 255 8.91 -15.13 3.83
CA THR A 255 9.88 -14.09 3.44
C THR A 255 9.58 -12.73 4.05
N PHE A 256 10.60 -11.95 4.42
CA PHE A 256 10.39 -10.55 4.74
C PHE A 256 9.91 -9.77 3.52
N SER A 257 8.91 -8.93 3.73
CA SER A 257 8.32 -8.09 2.68
C SER A 257 7.74 -6.81 3.24
N ALA A 258 7.99 -5.69 2.56
CA ALA A 258 7.30 -4.42 2.79
C ALA A 258 5.85 -4.42 2.27
N ASP A 259 5.38 -5.56 1.73
CA ASP A 259 4.02 -5.78 1.20
C ASP A 259 3.65 -4.73 0.12
N PHE A 260 2.37 -4.58 -0.23
CA PHE A 260 1.92 -3.62 -1.24
C PHE A 260 2.37 -2.17 -0.96
N PRO A 261 2.51 -1.66 0.28
CA PRO A 261 3.02 -0.31 0.52
C PRO A 261 4.41 -0.10 -0.06
N GLY A 262 5.34 -1.04 0.22
CA GLY A 262 6.70 -0.96 -0.32
C GLY A 262 6.78 -1.21 -1.81
N VAL A 263 5.82 -1.96 -2.38
CA VAL A 263 5.72 -2.14 -3.84
C VAL A 263 5.16 -0.87 -4.50
N ALA A 264 4.20 -0.18 -3.87
CA ALA A 264 3.61 1.06 -4.38
C ALA A 264 4.62 2.19 -4.46
N THR A 265 5.47 2.37 -3.44
CA THR A 265 6.54 3.38 -3.48
C THR A 265 7.54 3.10 -4.61
N ARG A 266 7.91 1.84 -4.84
CA ARG A 266 8.80 1.43 -5.96
C ARG A 266 8.17 1.63 -7.34
N TRP A 267 6.86 1.44 -7.48
CA TRP A 267 6.15 1.76 -8.72
C TRP A 267 6.08 3.26 -8.95
N PHE A 268 5.88 4.05 -7.88
CA PHE A 268 5.84 5.50 -7.96
C PHE A 268 7.20 6.07 -8.42
N ASP A 269 8.31 5.52 -7.91
CA ASP A 269 9.67 5.90 -8.32
C ASP A 269 9.88 5.74 -9.84
N ARG A 270 9.26 4.73 -10.47
CA ARG A 270 9.38 4.46 -11.92
C ARG A 270 8.69 5.49 -12.81
N ARG A 271 7.89 6.40 -12.25
CA ARG A 271 7.26 7.50 -13.01
C ARG A 271 8.24 8.62 -13.39
N PHE A 272 9.45 8.59 -12.84
CA PHE A 272 10.45 9.64 -13.01
C PHE A 272 11.62 9.12 -13.87
N ASP A 273 11.96 9.85 -14.94
CA ASP A 273 13.10 9.53 -15.83
C ASP A 273 14.48 9.92 -15.22
N GLY A 274 14.51 10.47 -14.00
CA GLY A 274 15.68 11.01 -13.32
C GLY A 274 15.56 10.90 -11.80
N ASP A 275 15.89 11.97 -11.08
CA ASP A 275 15.76 11.98 -9.61
C ASP A 275 14.29 11.82 -9.21
N ALA A 276 13.97 10.70 -8.57
CA ALA A 276 12.67 10.45 -7.96
C ALA A 276 12.63 11.02 -6.53
N PRO A 277 11.47 11.52 -6.05
CA PRO A 277 11.32 11.86 -4.64
C PRO A 277 11.46 10.60 -3.77
N MET A 278 11.86 10.75 -2.52
CA MET A 278 11.65 9.67 -1.56
C MET A 278 10.14 9.48 -1.34
N ALA A 279 9.58 8.41 -1.88
CA ALA A 279 8.21 8.00 -1.61
C ALA A 279 8.12 7.23 -0.29
N SER A 280 7.13 7.56 0.54
CA SER A 280 6.85 6.87 1.81
C SER A 280 5.35 6.64 1.96
N TYR A 281 4.97 5.54 2.61
CA TYR A 281 3.58 5.17 2.81
C TYR A 281 3.26 5.07 4.30
N THR A 282 2.11 5.57 4.73
CA THR A 282 1.59 5.42 6.09
C THR A 282 0.15 4.95 6.04
N THR A 283 -0.27 4.20 7.06
CA THR A 283 -1.63 3.69 7.14
C THR A 283 -2.56 4.67 7.82
N GLY A 284 -3.77 4.80 7.27
CA GLY A 284 -4.84 5.59 7.86
C GLY A 284 -5.80 4.72 8.67
N ARG A 285 -7.01 4.58 8.13
CA ARG A 285 -8.10 3.83 8.76
C ARG A 285 -8.04 2.38 8.30
N VAL A 286 -7.19 1.60 8.98
CA VAL A 286 -6.71 0.29 8.48
C VAL A 286 -7.43 -0.91 9.11
N GLY A 287 -8.19 -0.70 10.20
CA GLY A 287 -8.63 -1.79 11.07
C GLY A 287 -9.53 -2.83 10.39
N ASP A 288 -10.39 -2.41 9.47
CA ASP A 288 -11.34 -3.28 8.78
C ASP A 288 -11.09 -3.32 7.26
N GLN A 289 -9.95 -2.83 6.75
CA GLN A 289 -9.69 -2.65 5.32
C GLN A 289 -8.60 -3.60 4.81
N ILE A 290 -8.89 -4.54 3.92
CA ILE A 290 -7.90 -5.47 3.37
C ILE A 290 -7.68 -5.28 1.86
N PRO A 291 -6.55 -5.77 1.30
CA PRO A 291 -6.36 -5.79 -0.14
C PRO A 291 -7.42 -6.66 -0.81
N ARG A 292 -7.68 -6.42 -2.10
CA ARG A 292 -8.45 -7.38 -2.90
C ARG A 292 -7.55 -8.56 -3.27
N TYR A 293 -8.01 -9.78 -2.99
CA TYR A 293 -7.29 -11.02 -3.34
C TYR A 293 -7.70 -11.48 -4.74
N ASP A 294 -7.49 -10.62 -5.73
CA ASP A 294 -7.95 -10.79 -7.12
C ASP A 294 -6.80 -11.14 -8.08
N ASP A 295 -5.81 -11.88 -7.58
CA ASP A 295 -4.70 -12.40 -8.37
C ASP A 295 -4.24 -13.77 -7.87
N TYR A 296 -3.37 -14.42 -8.63
CA TYR A 296 -3.06 -15.84 -8.48
C TYR A 296 -2.11 -16.18 -7.30
N ALA A 297 -1.40 -15.20 -6.75
CA ALA A 297 -0.45 -15.38 -5.65
C ALA A 297 -0.20 -14.09 -4.87
N GLN A 298 0.31 -14.21 -3.64
CA GLN A 298 0.54 -13.08 -2.72
C GLN A 298 1.36 -11.94 -3.33
N TYR A 299 2.40 -12.26 -4.11
CA TYR A 299 3.26 -11.27 -4.75
C TYR A 299 2.51 -10.47 -5.82
N ALA A 300 1.68 -11.16 -6.61
CA ALA A 300 0.85 -10.53 -7.63
C ALA A 300 -0.30 -9.72 -7.01
N VAL A 301 -0.92 -10.19 -5.91
CA VAL A 301 -1.90 -9.40 -5.15
C VAL A 301 -1.26 -8.13 -4.57
N ALA A 302 -0.06 -8.23 -4.01
CA ALA A 302 0.67 -7.07 -3.49
C ALA A 302 0.95 -6.06 -4.61
N GLU A 303 1.43 -6.52 -5.76
CA GLU A 303 1.73 -5.65 -6.89
C GLU A 303 0.47 -5.06 -7.55
N ARG A 304 -0.61 -5.83 -7.73
CA ARG A 304 -1.87 -5.32 -8.29
C ARG A 304 -2.47 -4.24 -7.40
N THR A 305 -2.49 -4.47 -6.10
CA THR A 305 -2.92 -3.48 -5.10
C THR A 305 -2.04 -2.24 -5.16
N ALA A 306 -0.72 -2.44 -5.21
CA ALA A 306 0.25 -1.35 -5.32
C ALA A 306 0.07 -0.50 -6.58
N ILE A 307 -0.21 -1.08 -7.75
CA ILE A 307 -0.46 -0.34 -9.00
C ILE A 307 -1.71 0.54 -8.89
N ARG A 308 -2.77 0.06 -8.21
CA ARG A 308 -3.98 0.85 -7.97
C ARG A 308 -3.71 2.03 -7.04
N VAL A 309 -2.98 1.79 -5.96
CA VAL A 309 -2.59 2.83 -4.99
C VAL A 309 -1.63 3.84 -5.61
N GLU A 310 -0.64 3.38 -6.36
CA GLU A 310 0.36 4.22 -7.03
C GLU A 310 -0.29 5.16 -8.03
N ARG A 311 -1.30 4.72 -8.78
CA ARG A 311 -2.05 5.60 -9.69
C ARG A 311 -2.68 6.78 -8.93
N ALA A 312 -3.30 6.51 -7.79
CA ALA A 312 -3.86 7.56 -6.94
C ALA A 312 -2.78 8.46 -6.32
N MET A 313 -1.62 7.89 -5.94
CA MET A 313 -0.45 8.67 -5.53
C MET A 313 0.01 9.60 -6.65
N TRP A 314 0.07 9.12 -7.89
CA TRP A 314 0.46 9.94 -9.05
C TRP A 314 -0.51 11.08 -9.31
N ASP A 315 -1.82 10.80 -9.29
CA ASP A 315 -2.85 11.82 -9.48
C ASP A 315 -2.79 12.90 -8.38
N ALA A 316 -2.59 12.47 -7.13
CA ALA A 316 -2.38 13.38 -6.01
C ALA A 316 -1.09 14.19 -6.16
N TRP A 317 0.02 13.55 -6.56
CA TRP A 317 1.29 14.24 -6.80
C TRP A 317 1.16 15.35 -7.84
N GLN A 318 0.52 15.06 -8.98
CA GLN A 318 0.29 16.05 -10.03
C GLN A 318 -0.55 17.22 -9.50
N SER A 319 -1.67 16.91 -8.84
CA SER A 319 -2.60 17.90 -8.30
C SER A 319 -1.98 18.78 -7.19
N ALA A 320 -1.12 18.21 -6.35
CA ALA A 320 -0.43 18.93 -5.29
C ALA A 320 0.50 20.03 -5.81
N GLY A 321 0.87 19.99 -7.10
CA GLY A 321 1.66 21.03 -7.76
C GLY A 321 1.03 22.42 -7.67
N ASP A 322 -0.30 22.50 -7.72
CA ASP A 322 -1.05 23.77 -7.64
C ASP A 322 -1.13 24.33 -6.22
N ALA A 323 -0.84 23.49 -5.20
CA ALA A 323 -0.91 23.83 -3.79
C ALA A 323 0.47 24.10 -3.16
N LEU A 324 1.55 24.11 -3.94
CA LEU A 324 2.90 24.27 -3.41
C LEU A 324 3.14 25.66 -2.81
N ALA A 325 3.44 25.70 -1.52
CA ALA A 325 3.78 26.91 -0.77
C ALA A 325 5.21 26.84 -0.22
N ARG A 326 5.90 27.99 -0.20
CA ARG A 326 7.25 28.14 0.38
C ARG A 326 7.21 28.47 1.87
N ASP A 327 6.10 29.03 2.32
CA ASP A 327 5.89 29.43 3.71
C ASP A 327 4.75 28.56 4.25
N LEU A 328 5.09 27.60 5.11
CA LEU A 328 4.16 26.59 5.61
C LEU A 328 4.33 26.44 7.13
N PRO A 329 3.27 26.68 7.93
CA PRO A 329 3.35 26.43 9.36
C PRO A 329 3.56 24.94 9.63
N VAL A 330 4.55 24.62 10.46
CA VAL A 330 4.75 23.25 10.97
C VAL A 330 4.74 23.27 12.49
N GLY A 331 3.98 22.38 13.10
CA GLY A 331 3.87 22.32 14.56
C GLY A 331 3.20 21.05 15.03
N GLY A 332 3.47 20.67 16.27
CA GLY A 332 3.00 19.39 16.80
C GLY A 332 2.82 19.41 18.30
N ARG A 333 1.89 18.61 18.78
CA ARG A 333 1.53 18.48 20.19
C ARG A 333 1.27 17.00 20.48
N ALA A 334 1.74 16.52 21.63
CA ALA A 334 1.44 15.18 22.12
C ALA A 334 0.95 15.22 23.56
N THR A 335 0.09 14.28 23.91
CA THR A 335 -0.36 14.03 25.28
C THR A 335 -0.34 12.53 25.55
N HIS A 336 -0.25 12.18 26.83
CA HIS A 336 -0.54 10.83 27.30
C HIS A 336 -1.89 10.82 28.00
N ASP A 337 -2.59 9.71 27.90
CA ASP A 337 -3.72 9.41 28.78
C ASP A 337 -3.68 7.93 29.15
N GLU A 338 -4.44 7.55 30.17
CA GLU A 338 -4.41 6.20 30.71
C GLU A 338 -5.81 5.63 30.87
N TYR A 339 -5.97 4.36 30.49
CA TYR A 339 -7.14 3.56 30.79
C TYR A 339 -7.15 3.16 32.27
N ARG A 340 -7.90 3.88 33.11
CA ARG A 340 -7.97 3.74 34.59
C ARG A 340 -9.30 3.24 35.13
N GLY A 341 -10.26 2.90 34.26
CA GLY A 341 -11.63 2.59 34.71
C GLY A 341 -12.57 3.79 34.69
N GLN A 342 -12.16 4.92 34.09
CA GLN A 342 -12.92 6.16 34.08
C GLN A 342 -14.08 6.16 33.08
N ASP A 343 -15.06 7.04 33.31
CA ASP A 343 -16.00 7.47 32.29
C ASP A 343 -15.29 8.39 31.29
N VAL A 344 -15.29 8.03 30.01
CA VAL A 344 -14.75 8.89 28.94
C VAL A 344 -15.79 9.89 28.43
N GLU A 345 -17.05 9.58 28.66
CA GLU A 345 -18.21 10.45 28.58
C GLU A 345 -19.22 9.98 29.66
N PRO A 346 -20.23 10.79 30.05
CA PRO A 346 -21.18 10.39 31.08
C PRO A 346 -21.84 9.03 30.79
N GLY A 347 -21.65 8.05 31.68
CA GLY A 347 -22.20 6.70 31.54
C GLY A 347 -21.50 5.81 30.52
N LYS A 348 -20.28 6.18 30.09
CA LYS A 348 -19.47 5.42 29.14
C LYS A 348 -18.11 5.06 29.77
N PRO A 349 -18.07 4.01 30.62
CA PRO A 349 -16.85 3.60 31.29
C PRO A 349 -15.91 2.84 30.34
N VAL A 350 -14.60 2.91 30.61
CA VAL A 350 -13.57 2.08 29.98
C VAL A 350 -12.96 1.11 30.99
N SER A 351 -12.32 0.04 30.52
CA SER A 351 -11.63 -0.91 31.41
C SER A 351 -10.25 -0.39 31.78
N SER A 352 -9.77 -0.72 32.98
CA SER A 352 -8.35 -0.54 33.36
C SER A 352 -7.48 -1.75 33.02
N HIS A 353 -8.05 -2.75 32.34
CA HIS A 353 -7.35 -3.97 31.93
C HIS A 353 -7.71 -4.28 30.48
N ALA A 354 -6.70 -4.60 29.68
CA ALA A 354 -6.90 -5.02 28.30
C ALA A 354 -7.43 -6.46 28.26
N ILE A 355 -8.58 -6.67 27.62
CA ILE A 355 -9.22 -7.99 27.49
C ILE A 355 -9.69 -8.20 26.05
N VAL A 356 -9.20 -9.28 25.43
CA VAL A 356 -9.66 -9.73 24.11
C VAL A 356 -10.87 -10.65 24.23
N GLY A 357 -11.72 -10.64 23.21
CA GLY A 357 -12.91 -11.49 23.10
C GLY A 357 -12.63 -12.83 22.42
N VAL A 358 -13.61 -13.73 22.45
CA VAL A 358 -13.52 -15.03 21.73
C VAL A 358 -13.32 -14.93 20.21
N PRO A 359 -13.81 -13.90 19.48
CA PRO A 359 -13.56 -13.76 18.03
C PRO A 359 -12.07 -13.66 17.67
N THR A 360 -11.21 -13.27 18.62
CA THR A 360 -9.76 -13.24 18.42
C THR A 360 -9.19 -14.62 18.06
N LEU A 361 -9.87 -15.71 18.45
CA LEU A 361 -9.48 -17.06 18.05
C LEU A 361 -9.75 -17.34 16.57
N ASP A 362 -10.71 -16.70 15.92
CA ASP A 362 -10.95 -16.97 14.50
C ASP A 362 -9.90 -16.29 13.62
N GLY A 363 -9.41 -15.12 14.03
CA GLY A 363 -8.61 -14.25 13.17
C GLY A 363 -9.54 -13.35 12.34
N GLY A 364 -8.95 -12.45 11.54
CA GLY A 364 -9.70 -11.75 10.50
C GLY A 364 -9.71 -12.55 9.20
N GLU A 365 -10.60 -12.22 8.26
CA GLU A 365 -10.74 -12.95 6.97
C GLU A 365 -9.41 -13.11 6.20
N ASN A 366 -8.55 -12.09 6.23
CA ASN A 366 -7.23 -12.05 5.60
C ASN A 366 -6.12 -12.80 6.36
N GLY A 367 -6.42 -13.34 7.53
CA GLY A 367 -5.48 -14.07 8.37
C GLY A 367 -6.17 -14.99 9.36
N PRO A 368 -6.94 -15.98 8.87
CA PRO A 368 -7.65 -16.91 9.75
C PRO A 368 -6.64 -17.71 10.56
N THR A 369 -6.94 -17.92 11.85
CA THR A 369 -6.10 -18.79 12.69
C THR A 369 -6.51 -20.26 12.48
N PRO A 370 -5.74 -21.23 13.03
CA PRO A 370 -6.15 -22.63 13.05
C PRO A 370 -7.50 -22.92 13.75
N PHE A 371 -8.09 -21.94 14.44
CA PHE A 371 -9.39 -22.07 15.12
C PHE A 371 -10.55 -21.40 14.38
N SER A 372 -10.34 -20.83 13.19
CA SER A 372 -11.39 -20.14 12.41
C SER A 372 -12.63 -21.01 12.14
N GLY A 373 -12.47 -22.32 12.02
CA GLY A 373 -13.59 -23.27 11.88
C GLY A 373 -14.52 -23.39 13.10
N LEU A 374 -14.25 -22.68 14.20
CA LEU A 374 -15.16 -22.59 15.35
C LEU A 374 -16.28 -21.55 15.16
N GLU A 375 -16.20 -20.72 14.13
CA GLU A 375 -17.19 -19.68 13.79
C GLU A 375 -17.55 -18.81 15.01
N LEU A 376 -16.53 -18.33 15.73
CA LEU A 376 -16.65 -17.49 16.93
C LEU A 376 -16.84 -16.01 16.63
N GLU A 377 -16.55 -15.58 15.40
CA GLU A 377 -16.86 -14.24 14.95
C GLU A 377 -18.35 -13.93 15.10
N GLY A 378 -18.67 -12.70 15.53
CA GLY A 378 -20.02 -12.26 15.82
C GLY A 378 -20.65 -12.85 17.10
N LYS A 379 -20.02 -13.84 17.74
CA LYS A 379 -20.55 -14.44 18.99
C LYS A 379 -20.43 -13.44 20.12
N ARG A 380 -21.60 -13.08 20.66
CA ARG A 380 -21.75 -12.03 21.68
C ARG A 380 -22.80 -12.40 22.70
N ARG A 381 -22.68 -11.83 23.89
CA ARG A 381 -23.72 -11.93 24.92
C ARG A 381 -25.03 -11.31 24.41
N PRO A 382 -26.20 -11.79 24.86
CA PRO A 382 -27.43 -11.05 24.65
C PRO A 382 -27.36 -9.72 25.41
N GLU A 383 -28.11 -8.72 24.95
CA GLU A 383 -28.06 -7.35 25.48
C GLU A 383 -28.33 -7.29 27.00
N TRP A 384 -29.25 -8.10 27.51
CA TRP A 384 -29.59 -8.17 28.94
C TRP A 384 -28.49 -8.80 29.83
N LEU A 385 -27.42 -9.34 29.23
CA LEU A 385 -26.21 -9.82 29.91
C LEU A 385 -24.96 -8.99 29.56
N ALA A 386 -25.15 -7.82 28.93
CA ALA A 386 -24.04 -6.92 28.66
C ALA A 386 -23.39 -6.47 29.98
N ASP A 387 -22.06 -6.46 29.99
CA ASP A 387 -21.25 -5.88 31.06
C ASP A 387 -21.20 -4.36 30.88
N ASP A 388 -21.18 -3.59 31.97
CA ASP A 388 -21.18 -2.13 31.92
C ASP A 388 -19.97 -1.55 31.16
N VAL A 389 -18.84 -2.28 31.15
CA VAL A 389 -17.57 -1.85 30.52
C VAL A 389 -17.29 -2.63 29.25
N GLN A 390 -17.35 -3.96 29.32
CA GLN A 390 -17.02 -4.86 28.20
C GLN A 390 -18.21 -5.07 27.26
N GLY A 391 -19.37 -4.49 27.54
CA GLY A 391 -20.56 -4.58 26.70
C GLY A 391 -20.95 -6.04 26.45
N ARG A 392 -21.21 -6.36 25.19
CA ARG A 392 -21.64 -7.71 24.78
C ARG A 392 -20.48 -8.68 24.54
N LYS A 393 -19.22 -8.28 24.75
CA LYS A 393 -18.04 -9.15 24.57
C LYS A 393 -18.13 -10.39 25.45
N ILE A 394 -17.73 -11.53 24.89
CA ILE A 394 -17.44 -12.74 25.65
C ILE A 394 -15.92 -12.74 25.91
N PRO A 395 -15.45 -12.45 27.15
CA PRO A 395 -14.03 -12.36 27.44
C PRO A 395 -13.32 -13.69 27.19
N LEU A 396 -12.17 -13.63 26.53
CA LEU A 396 -11.29 -14.77 26.31
C LEU A 396 -10.10 -14.75 27.26
N ALA A 397 -9.28 -13.70 27.18
CA ALA A 397 -8.03 -13.60 27.92
C ALA A 397 -7.57 -12.14 28.09
N PRO A 398 -6.69 -11.86 29.08
CA PRO A 398 -5.96 -10.60 29.13
C PRO A 398 -5.07 -10.40 27.90
N ALA A 399 -4.96 -9.17 27.42
CA ALA A 399 -4.06 -8.80 26.32
C ALA A 399 -2.86 -7.98 26.82
N PRO A 400 -1.68 -8.09 26.19
CA PRO A 400 -0.46 -7.42 26.61
C PRO A 400 -0.39 -5.95 26.13
N TYR A 401 -1.51 -5.22 26.14
CA TYR A 401 -1.56 -3.82 25.72
C TYR A 401 -1.35 -2.88 26.92
N SER A 402 -0.62 -1.79 26.67
CA SER A 402 -0.36 -0.76 27.68
C SER A 402 -1.66 -0.02 28.05
N THR A 403 -1.87 0.29 29.32
CA THR A 403 -2.94 1.21 29.73
C THR A 403 -2.62 2.66 29.37
N ASP A 404 -1.33 3.01 29.26
CA ASP A 404 -0.84 4.32 28.87
C ASP A 404 -0.78 4.45 27.34
N VAL A 405 -1.39 5.50 26.80
CA VAL A 405 -1.52 5.75 25.36
C VAL A 405 -1.05 7.16 25.00
N GLU A 406 -0.15 7.23 24.03
CA GLU A 406 0.26 8.50 23.40
C GLU A 406 -0.75 8.89 22.32
N VAL A 407 -1.25 10.13 22.38
CA VAL A 407 -2.06 10.74 21.34
C VAL A 407 -1.35 12.02 20.88
N GLN A 408 -1.19 12.17 19.57
CA GLN A 408 -0.44 13.25 18.95
C GLN A 408 -1.28 13.90 17.85
N ALA A 409 -1.05 15.19 17.64
CA ALA A 409 -1.54 15.92 16.50
C ALA A 409 -0.43 16.79 15.90
N MET A 410 -0.32 16.81 14.57
CA MET A 410 0.69 17.59 13.84
C MET A 410 0.04 18.40 12.72
N ARG A 411 0.33 19.70 12.67
CA ARG A 411 -0.11 20.59 11.61
C ARG A 411 1.02 20.80 10.61
N VAL A 412 0.71 20.61 9.33
CA VAL A 412 1.60 20.91 8.19
C VAL A 412 0.80 21.72 7.19
N GLY A 413 0.95 23.04 7.25
CA GLY A 413 0.12 23.97 6.49
C GLY A 413 -1.30 24.07 7.04
N ASP A 414 -2.26 23.90 6.16
CA ASP A 414 -3.69 23.84 6.46
C ASP A 414 -4.17 22.41 6.78
N GLN A 415 -3.29 21.42 6.77
CA GLN A 415 -3.62 20.04 7.15
C GLN A 415 -3.24 19.72 8.59
N LEU A 416 -4.14 19.03 9.29
CA LEU A 416 -3.90 18.48 10.62
C LEU A 416 -3.91 16.96 10.59
N LEU A 417 -2.82 16.34 11.01
CA LEU A 417 -2.69 14.90 11.20
C LEU A 417 -3.00 14.57 12.65
N VAL A 418 -3.92 13.63 12.91
CA VAL A 418 -4.20 13.09 14.26
C VAL A 418 -3.88 11.61 14.32
N THR A 419 -3.13 11.20 15.34
CA THR A 419 -2.55 9.85 15.42
C THR A 419 -3.43 8.89 16.20
N VAL A 420 -3.37 7.60 15.85
CA VAL A 420 -4.01 6.51 16.59
C VAL A 420 -2.97 5.42 16.90
N PRO A 421 -2.74 5.06 18.18
CA PRO A 421 -1.79 4.03 18.56
C PRO A 421 -2.36 2.63 18.36
N GLY A 422 -2.74 2.31 17.12
CA GLY A 422 -3.34 1.04 16.71
C GLY A 422 -4.20 1.19 15.47
N GLU A 423 -5.21 0.34 15.34
CA GLU A 423 -5.92 0.11 14.09
C GLU A 423 -7.38 0.59 14.17
N PRO A 424 -7.67 1.85 13.79
CA PRO A 424 -9.05 2.32 13.73
C PRO A 424 -9.76 1.74 12.51
N THR A 425 -11.00 1.30 12.70
CA THR A 425 -11.93 1.00 11.59
C THR A 425 -12.21 2.26 10.78
N VAL A 426 -12.70 2.09 9.54
CA VAL A 426 -13.04 3.24 8.67
C VAL A 426 -14.01 4.20 9.33
N GLU A 427 -15.07 3.69 9.97
CA GLU A 427 -16.06 4.55 10.59
C GLU A 427 -15.53 5.19 11.89
N MET A 428 -14.83 4.45 12.74
CA MET A 428 -14.25 5.04 13.95
C MET A 428 -13.23 6.13 13.60
N GLY A 429 -12.37 5.87 12.61
CA GLY A 429 -11.44 6.85 12.07
C GLY A 429 -12.15 8.06 11.44
N ARG A 430 -13.29 7.87 10.78
CA ARG A 430 -14.11 8.98 10.27
C ARG A 430 -14.67 9.84 11.42
N ARG A 431 -15.19 9.20 12.48
CA ARG A 431 -15.71 9.90 13.68
C ARG A 431 -14.58 10.65 14.43
N MET A 432 -13.36 10.09 14.46
CA MET A 432 -12.15 10.76 14.96
C MET A 432 -11.81 12.02 14.17
N GLY A 433 -11.68 11.89 12.85
CA GLY A 433 -11.39 13.04 11.98
C GLY A 433 -12.46 14.14 12.08
N GLN A 434 -13.74 13.77 12.13
CA GLN A 434 -14.84 14.73 12.28
C GLN A 434 -14.82 15.46 13.63
N ALA A 435 -14.58 14.74 14.73
CA ALA A 435 -14.50 15.35 16.05
C ALA A 435 -13.32 16.33 16.16
N ALA A 436 -12.16 15.97 15.61
CA ALA A 436 -10.99 16.84 15.56
C ALA A 436 -11.20 18.04 14.63
N SER A 437 -11.75 17.82 13.42
CA SER A 437 -12.05 18.88 12.46
C SER A 437 -13.02 19.92 13.02
N ALA A 438 -14.08 19.49 13.71
CA ALA A 438 -15.05 20.39 14.33
C ALA A 438 -14.46 21.26 15.46
N ALA A 439 -13.33 20.86 16.04
CA ALA A 439 -12.65 21.57 17.12
C ALA A 439 -11.42 22.35 16.65
N ALA A 440 -10.89 22.06 15.46
CA ALA A 440 -9.72 22.72 14.90
C ALA A 440 -10.01 24.20 14.58
N PRO A 441 -8.99 25.08 14.63
CA PRO A 441 -9.15 26.48 14.23
C PRO A 441 -9.41 26.61 12.73
N ASP A 442 -10.03 27.73 12.29
CA ASP A 442 -10.38 28.02 10.89
C ASP A 442 -9.21 27.90 9.89
N ALA A 443 -7.97 28.02 10.38
CA ALA A 443 -6.76 27.90 9.57
C ALA A 443 -6.38 26.44 9.22
N VAL A 444 -7.10 25.45 9.75
CA VAL A 444 -7.02 24.04 9.38
C VAL A 444 -8.17 23.73 8.43
N ALA A 445 -7.84 23.39 7.18
CA ALA A 445 -8.80 23.09 6.13
C ALA A 445 -9.30 21.64 6.16
N ASP A 446 -8.46 20.69 6.56
CA ASP A 446 -8.80 19.27 6.63
C ASP A 446 -8.06 18.56 7.78
N VAL A 447 -8.57 17.39 8.15
CA VAL A 447 -7.99 16.54 9.21
C VAL A 447 -7.85 15.11 8.71
N ALA A 448 -6.62 14.60 8.76
CA ALA A 448 -6.29 13.23 8.41
C ALA A 448 -6.01 12.38 9.65
N VAL A 449 -6.51 11.14 9.66
CA VAL A 449 -6.23 10.18 10.73
C VAL A 449 -5.11 9.26 10.29
N VAL A 450 -4.05 9.19 11.08
CA VAL A 450 -2.88 8.33 10.85
C VAL A 450 -2.90 7.19 11.86
N GLY A 451 -3.14 5.97 11.38
CA GLY A 451 -3.17 4.76 12.19
C GLY A 451 -1.77 4.24 12.51
N VAL A 452 -1.70 3.27 13.41
CA VAL A 452 -0.50 2.47 13.73
C VAL A 452 0.73 3.36 14.04
N THR A 453 0.52 4.37 14.89
CA THR A 453 1.47 5.45 15.17
C THR A 453 1.80 5.59 16.65
N ASN A 454 3.07 5.84 16.97
CA ASN A 454 3.58 6.17 18.31
C ASN A 454 3.31 5.14 19.43
N GLY A 455 2.71 3.99 19.10
CA GLY A 455 2.38 2.90 20.03
C GLY A 455 1.45 1.91 19.34
N TYR A 456 1.02 0.87 20.06
CA TYR A 456 0.10 -0.13 19.51
C TYR A 456 -0.75 -0.82 20.60
N ASN A 457 -2.05 -0.56 20.54
CA ASN A 457 -3.08 -1.02 21.48
C ASN A 457 -4.20 -1.81 20.78
N GLY A 458 -3.86 -2.53 19.71
CA GLY A 458 -4.82 -3.32 18.94
C GLY A 458 -5.81 -2.46 18.16
N TYR A 459 -7.08 -2.84 18.19
CA TYR A 459 -8.13 -2.26 17.35
C TYR A 459 -8.94 -1.17 18.05
N PHE A 460 -9.44 -0.23 17.26
CA PHE A 460 -10.32 0.84 17.70
C PHE A 460 -11.60 0.85 16.84
N THR A 461 -12.64 0.21 17.36
CA THR A 461 -13.98 0.16 16.75
C THR A 461 -14.89 1.25 17.29
N THR A 462 -15.99 1.54 16.60
CA THR A 462 -17.11 2.28 17.19
C THR A 462 -17.83 1.42 18.24
N PRO A 463 -18.62 2.02 19.16
CA PRO A 463 -19.46 1.25 20.06
C PRO A 463 -20.45 0.30 19.35
N GLU A 464 -20.88 0.66 18.15
CA GLU A 464 -21.79 -0.12 17.31
C GLU A 464 -21.09 -1.34 16.69
N GLU A 465 -19.93 -1.14 16.07
CA GLU A 465 -19.05 -2.22 15.57
C GLU A 465 -18.60 -3.13 16.70
N TYR A 466 -18.18 -2.55 17.84
CA TYR A 466 -17.79 -3.29 19.03
C TYR A 466 -18.91 -4.25 19.45
N ASN A 467 -20.16 -3.82 19.42
CA ASN A 467 -21.28 -4.65 19.84
C ASN A 467 -21.53 -5.83 18.90
N LYS A 468 -21.02 -5.81 17.68
CA LYS A 468 -21.14 -6.93 16.73
C LYS A 468 -20.19 -8.06 17.10
N GLN A 469 -19.05 -7.73 17.69
CA GLN A 469 -18.01 -8.68 18.10
C GLN A 469 -17.51 -9.51 16.92
N ASP A 470 -17.27 -8.84 15.81
CA ASP A 470 -16.39 -9.32 14.75
C ASP A 470 -14.93 -9.24 15.26
N TYR A 471 -13.93 -9.65 14.48
CA TYR A 471 -12.53 -9.73 14.94
C TYR A 471 -12.02 -8.44 15.60
N GLU A 472 -12.26 -7.28 15.00
CA GLU A 472 -11.86 -5.95 15.48
C GLU A 472 -12.56 -5.60 16.79
N GLY A 473 -13.86 -5.93 16.88
CA GLY A 473 -14.66 -5.72 18.10
C GLY A 473 -14.18 -6.60 19.25
N GLY A 474 -13.78 -7.83 18.95
CA GLY A 474 -13.14 -8.74 19.89
C GLY A 474 -11.78 -8.22 20.38
N ASN A 475 -11.00 -7.58 19.50
CA ASN A 475 -9.67 -7.05 19.80
C ASN A 475 -9.64 -5.60 20.31
N THR A 476 -10.79 -4.91 20.38
CA THR A 476 -10.91 -3.61 21.04
C THR A 476 -10.83 -3.81 22.56
N ALA A 477 -9.63 -3.76 23.12
CA ALA A 477 -9.34 -4.46 24.38
C ALA A 477 -9.86 -3.77 25.65
N PHE A 478 -10.01 -2.44 25.65
CA PHE A 478 -10.34 -1.66 26.85
C PHE A 478 -11.85 -1.38 27.01
N GLY A 479 -12.70 -2.16 26.32
CA GLY A 479 -14.15 -2.10 26.44
C GLY A 479 -14.82 -1.24 25.35
N GLN A 480 -16.15 -1.22 25.37
CA GLN A 480 -17.01 -0.72 24.28
C GLN A 480 -16.74 0.75 23.92
N TYR A 481 -16.36 1.56 24.89
CA TYR A 481 -16.17 3.00 24.71
C TYR A 481 -14.70 3.43 24.64
N SER A 482 -13.76 2.48 24.63
CA SER A 482 -12.32 2.76 24.72
C SER A 482 -11.80 3.66 23.59
N SER A 483 -12.32 3.52 22.38
CA SER A 483 -11.97 4.39 21.24
C SER A 483 -12.37 5.85 21.42
N LEU A 484 -13.36 6.13 22.28
CA LEU A 484 -13.79 7.51 22.55
C LEU A 484 -12.77 8.29 23.37
N LEU A 485 -11.91 7.61 24.16
CA LEU A 485 -10.79 8.25 24.86
C LEU A 485 -9.86 8.93 23.85
N ILE A 486 -9.40 8.16 22.86
CA ILE A 486 -8.49 8.64 21.82
C ILE A 486 -9.14 9.76 21.03
N ARG A 487 -10.39 9.57 20.58
CA ARG A 487 -11.17 10.59 19.86
C ARG A 487 -11.26 11.92 20.63
N ASN A 488 -11.52 11.85 21.94
CA ASN A 488 -11.64 13.03 22.78
C ASN A 488 -10.30 13.76 22.92
N ARG A 489 -9.19 13.03 23.05
CA ARG A 489 -7.85 13.63 23.10
C ARG A 489 -7.41 14.24 21.78
N GLN A 490 -7.75 13.61 20.66
CA GLN A 490 -7.51 14.21 19.34
C GLN A 490 -8.29 15.51 19.15
N ARG A 491 -9.56 15.56 19.59
CA ARG A 491 -10.36 16.80 19.61
C ARG A 491 -9.71 17.88 20.47
N ASP A 492 -9.30 17.55 21.69
CA ASP A 492 -8.67 18.51 22.61
C ASP A 492 -7.35 19.06 22.03
N LEU A 493 -6.53 18.19 21.42
CA LEU A 493 -5.30 18.58 20.74
C LEU A 493 -5.57 19.46 19.51
N ALA A 494 -6.59 19.14 18.71
CA ALA A 494 -6.99 19.95 17.56
C ALA A 494 -7.41 21.37 17.97
N ALA A 495 -8.19 21.49 19.05
CA ALA A 495 -8.58 22.79 19.60
C ALA A 495 -7.37 23.61 20.07
N ALA A 496 -6.36 22.96 20.66
CA ALA A 496 -5.16 23.63 21.16
C ALA A 496 -4.31 24.29 20.07
N PHE A 497 -4.53 24.00 18.79
CA PHE A 497 -3.91 24.75 17.68
C PHE A 497 -4.48 26.16 17.53
N GLY A 498 -5.62 26.48 18.14
CA GLY A 498 -6.12 27.86 18.24
C GLY A 498 -5.22 28.77 19.10
N ASP A 499 -4.43 28.18 20.01
CA ASP A 499 -3.47 28.89 20.86
C ASP A 499 -2.06 28.97 20.22
N GLY A 500 -1.90 28.44 18.99
CA GLY A 500 -0.65 28.42 18.23
C GLY A 500 -0.10 27.01 17.96
N LEU A 501 1.02 26.95 17.24
CA LEU A 501 1.62 25.72 16.69
C LEU A 501 2.40 24.83 17.70
N GLY A 502 2.36 25.16 18.99
CA GLY A 502 3.17 24.52 20.02
C GLY A 502 4.56 25.17 20.18
N GLU A 503 5.25 24.78 21.25
CA GLU A 503 6.61 25.27 21.54
C GLU A 503 7.66 24.45 20.77
N PRO A 504 8.73 25.08 20.25
CA PRO A 504 9.86 24.35 19.69
C PRO A 504 10.51 23.43 20.74
N ALA A 505 10.89 22.22 20.31
CA ALA A 505 11.66 21.31 21.15
C ALA A 505 13.13 21.72 21.20
N GLU A 506 13.68 21.84 22.41
CA GLU A 506 15.08 22.20 22.62
C GLU A 506 15.99 20.95 22.66
N PRO A 507 17.19 20.98 22.06
CA PRO A 507 18.19 19.93 22.16
C PRO A 507 18.47 19.53 23.62
N SER A 508 18.38 18.24 23.93
CA SER A 508 18.71 17.75 25.27
C SER A 508 19.20 16.29 25.27
N GLY A 509 19.96 15.93 26.31
CA GLY A 509 20.55 14.59 26.47
C GLY A 509 21.74 14.34 25.54
N SER A 510 22.09 13.05 25.37
CA SER A 510 23.16 12.58 24.49
C SER A 510 22.64 11.46 23.60
N ARG A 511 23.11 11.41 22.35
CA ARG A 511 22.68 10.38 21.39
C ARG A 511 23.22 9.02 21.84
N PRO A 512 22.36 8.00 22.01
CA PRO A 512 22.80 6.65 22.32
C PRO A 512 23.54 6.04 21.12
N SER A 513 24.37 5.03 21.36
CA SER A 513 25.02 4.27 20.30
C SER A 513 24.01 3.36 19.61
N THR A 514 23.97 3.38 18.27
CA THR A 514 23.27 2.36 17.48
C THR A 514 24.00 1.01 17.67
N PRO A 515 23.29 -0.08 18.04
CA PRO A 515 23.87 -1.41 18.06
C PRO A 515 24.42 -1.82 16.68
N ASP A 516 25.34 -2.80 16.66
CA ASP A 516 25.86 -3.33 15.39
C ASP A 516 24.73 -3.92 14.54
N ALA A 517 24.86 -3.79 13.21
CA ALA A 517 23.92 -4.38 12.29
C ALA A 517 23.95 -5.92 12.40
N PRO A 518 22.79 -6.59 12.40
CA PRO A 518 22.74 -8.05 12.48
C PRO A 518 23.09 -8.74 11.15
N VAL A 519 23.21 -7.96 10.08
CA VAL A 519 23.59 -8.36 8.73
C VAL A 519 24.79 -7.52 8.27
N GLY A 520 25.34 -7.82 7.10
CA GLY A 520 26.61 -7.26 6.63
C GLY A 520 27.84 -7.95 7.24
N GLY A 521 27.65 -9.12 7.86
CA GLY A 521 28.67 -9.97 8.47
C GLY A 521 28.87 -11.28 7.71
N GLY A 522 28.93 -12.41 8.44
CA GLY A 522 28.97 -13.76 7.84
C GLY A 522 30.35 -14.36 7.62
N ASP A 523 30.38 -15.60 7.11
CA ASP A 523 31.61 -16.35 6.78
C ASP A 523 32.30 -15.81 5.52
N ASP A 524 33.60 -16.06 5.38
CA ASP A 524 34.47 -15.42 4.37
C ASP A 524 34.40 -16.10 2.96
N GLY A 525 33.31 -16.82 2.63
CA GLY A 525 33.23 -17.50 1.33
C GLY A 525 31.82 -17.96 0.95
N GLY A 526 31.56 -17.98 -0.36
CA GLY A 526 30.38 -18.58 -0.95
C GLY A 526 30.72 -19.35 -2.22
N GLU A 527 29.87 -20.27 -2.63
CA GLU A 527 30.07 -21.12 -3.80
C GLU A 527 28.75 -21.33 -4.56
N ILE A 528 28.77 -21.13 -5.88
CA ILE A 528 27.58 -21.38 -6.72
C ILE A 528 27.37 -22.89 -6.85
N GLN A 529 26.21 -23.36 -6.41
CA GLN A 529 25.82 -24.78 -6.44
C GLN A 529 25.04 -25.11 -7.72
N ALA A 530 24.14 -24.22 -8.16
CA ALA A 530 23.38 -24.40 -9.39
C ALA A 530 23.36 -23.12 -10.23
N GLN A 531 23.65 -23.27 -11.52
CA GLN A 531 23.73 -22.17 -12.47
C GLN A 531 22.39 -21.96 -13.20
N PRO A 532 22.06 -20.71 -13.60
CA PRO A 532 20.89 -20.43 -14.43
C PRO A 532 20.85 -21.25 -15.71
N ALA A 533 19.65 -21.51 -16.24
CA ALA A 533 19.49 -22.10 -17.57
C ALA A 533 20.24 -21.28 -18.64
N ARG A 534 20.70 -21.94 -19.72
CA ARG A 534 21.49 -21.26 -20.77
C ARG A 534 20.66 -20.24 -21.57
N THR A 535 19.37 -20.51 -21.67
CA THR A 535 18.38 -19.68 -22.34
C THR A 535 17.17 -19.63 -21.42
N VAL A 536 16.63 -18.44 -21.21
CA VAL A 536 15.42 -18.19 -20.44
C VAL A 536 14.49 -17.35 -21.29
N GLU A 537 13.24 -17.75 -21.39
CA GLU A 537 12.23 -16.98 -22.09
C GLU A 537 11.72 -15.84 -21.21
N ARG A 538 11.23 -14.76 -21.83
CA ARG A 538 10.38 -13.80 -21.12
C ARG A 538 9.17 -14.51 -20.52
N MET A 539 8.67 -13.99 -19.40
CA MET A 539 7.57 -14.57 -18.61
C MET A 539 7.90 -15.93 -17.96
N ASP A 540 9.17 -16.35 -17.98
CA ASP A 540 9.72 -17.44 -17.19
C ASP A 540 10.58 -16.90 -16.03
N VAL A 541 11.15 -17.78 -15.21
CA VAL A 541 11.92 -17.43 -14.02
C VAL A 541 13.38 -17.85 -14.16
N VAL A 542 14.30 -16.95 -13.80
CA VAL A 542 15.73 -17.25 -13.66
C VAL A 542 16.00 -17.69 -12.21
N THR A 543 16.71 -18.81 -12.03
CA THR A 543 17.14 -19.30 -10.71
C THR A 543 18.66 -19.41 -10.60
N LEU A 544 19.21 -19.11 -9.43
CA LEU A 544 20.60 -19.35 -9.04
C LEU A 544 20.63 -19.87 -7.60
N ASP A 545 21.39 -20.94 -7.37
CA ASP A 545 21.59 -21.51 -6.03
C ASP A 545 23.06 -21.36 -5.61
N TRP A 546 23.32 -20.97 -4.36
CA TRP A 546 24.67 -20.85 -3.81
C TRP A 546 24.73 -21.18 -2.32
N GLU A 547 25.89 -21.60 -1.86
CA GLU A 547 26.22 -21.68 -0.42
C GLU A 547 26.78 -20.34 0.04
N GLY A 548 26.33 -19.85 1.20
CA GLY A 548 26.72 -18.58 1.80
C GLY A 548 26.63 -18.59 3.32
N GLY A 549 26.61 -17.40 3.92
CA GLY A 549 26.49 -17.24 5.37
C GLY A 549 25.10 -17.64 5.90
N TRP A 550 25.03 -18.24 7.08
CA TRP A 550 23.74 -18.61 7.67
C TRP A 550 22.86 -17.38 8.02
N ALA A 551 21.54 -17.54 7.92
CA ALA A 551 20.53 -16.57 8.37
C ALA A 551 20.51 -15.25 7.57
N GLY A 552 20.99 -15.23 6.32
CA GLY A 552 21.06 -13.98 5.55
C GLY A 552 22.05 -12.96 6.13
N LYS A 553 22.95 -13.36 7.04
CA LYS A 553 23.83 -12.44 7.77
C LYS A 553 24.91 -11.80 6.91
N ASP A 554 25.26 -12.45 5.82
CA ASP A 554 26.20 -12.02 4.79
C ASP A 554 25.62 -11.01 3.80
N ARG A 555 24.29 -10.83 3.79
CA ARG A 555 23.62 -9.77 3.05
C ARG A 555 24.09 -8.39 3.49
N PRO A 556 24.47 -7.49 2.58
CA PRO A 556 24.86 -6.14 2.97
C PRO A 556 23.64 -5.31 3.45
N VAL A 557 23.95 -4.33 4.30
CA VAL A 557 23.01 -3.27 4.74
C VAL A 557 23.01 -2.18 3.66
N ASP A 558 21.84 -1.64 3.32
CA ASP A 558 21.64 -0.54 2.35
C ASP A 558 22.08 -0.80 0.89
N GLU A 559 22.82 -1.88 0.63
CA GLU A 559 23.25 -2.29 -0.70
C GLU A 559 22.48 -3.51 -1.23
N PRO A 560 22.39 -3.66 -2.56
CA PRO A 560 21.78 -4.84 -3.17
C PRO A 560 22.59 -6.10 -2.86
N PHE A 561 21.88 -7.19 -2.57
CA PHE A 561 22.49 -8.51 -2.39
C PHE A 561 22.55 -9.29 -3.69
N VAL A 562 21.53 -9.16 -4.54
CA VAL A 562 21.47 -9.83 -5.84
C VAL A 562 21.21 -8.81 -6.93
N LEU A 563 21.96 -8.91 -8.02
CA LEU A 563 21.90 -8.03 -9.17
C LEU A 563 21.67 -8.84 -10.45
N LEU A 564 20.80 -8.36 -11.31
CA LEU A 564 20.72 -8.79 -12.71
C LEU A 564 21.53 -7.80 -13.55
N GLU A 565 22.49 -8.31 -14.31
CA GLU A 565 23.33 -7.51 -15.18
C GLU A 565 23.15 -7.94 -16.64
N ARG A 566 23.13 -6.98 -17.56
CA ARG A 566 23.06 -7.19 -19.01
C ARG A 566 24.40 -6.84 -19.66
N GLN A 567 24.80 -7.62 -20.64
CA GLN A 567 25.98 -7.32 -21.43
C GLN A 567 25.72 -6.15 -22.38
N SER A 568 26.52 -5.09 -22.29
CA SER A 568 26.43 -3.87 -23.10
C SER A 568 27.81 -3.27 -23.30
N GLY A 569 28.14 -2.78 -24.51
CA GLY A 569 29.38 -2.04 -24.77
C GLY A 569 30.70 -2.78 -24.45
N GLY A 570 30.69 -4.11 -24.38
CA GLY A 570 31.84 -4.93 -23.95
C GLY A 570 32.00 -5.11 -22.44
N GLY A 571 31.07 -4.54 -21.65
CA GLY A 571 30.99 -4.69 -20.19
C GLY A 571 29.62 -5.22 -19.74
N TRP A 572 29.36 -5.08 -18.44
CA TRP A 572 28.12 -5.48 -17.78
C TRP A 572 27.49 -4.27 -17.11
N GLU A 573 26.20 -4.06 -17.33
CA GLU A 573 25.41 -2.97 -16.75
C GLU A 573 24.31 -3.56 -15.87
N THR A 574 24.14 -3.05 -14.65
CA THR A 574 23.05 -3.48 -13.76
C THR A 574 21.70 -3.03 -14.34
N VAL A 575 20.79 -3.98 -14.49
CA VAL A 575 19.42 -3.74 -14.97
C VAL A 575 18.45 -3.59 -13.81
N THR A 576 18.55 -4.45 -12.80
CA THR A 576 17.75 -4.40 -11.58
C THR A 576 18.46 -5.15 -10.44
N THR A 577 17.96 -4.99 -9.22
CA THR A 577 18.49 -5.63 -8.01
C THR A 577 17.37 -6.12 -7.10
N ASP A 578 17.72 -6.86 -6.03
CA ASP A 578 16.80 -7.26 -4.96
C ASP A 578 16.26 -6.10 -4.12
N LEU A 579 16.77 -4.87 -4.30
CA LEU A 579 16.15 -3.67 -3.75
C LEU A 579 14.90 -3.25 -4.54
N GLY A 580 14.80 -3.67 -5.81
CA GLY A 580 13.70 -3.40 -6.73
C GLY A 580 12.55 -4.39 -6.58
N LEU A 581 11.96 -4.79 -7.72
CA LEU A 581 10.85 -5.73 -7.80
C LEU A 581 11.25 -6.93 -8.67
N GLY A 582 10.59 -8.07 -8.46
CA GLY A 582 10.76 -9.28 -9.27
C GLY A 582 11.87 -10.21 -8.80
N PHE A 583 12.52 -9.92 -7.68
CA PHE A 583 13.41 -10.85 -6.99
C PHE A 583 12.75 -11.39 -5.73
N VAL A 584 13.02 -12.66 -5.42
CA VAL A 584 12.90 -13.21 -4.08
C VAL A 584 14.07 -14.15 -3.86
N TRP A 585 14.69 -14.10 -2.69
CA TRP A 585 15.66 -15.10 -2.28
C TRP A 585 15.29 -15.69 -0.94
N THR A 586 15.59 -16.96 -0.77
CA THR A 586 15.42 -17.73 0.46
C THR A 586 16.71 -18.46 0.77
N GLU A 587 16.93 -18.78 2.03
CA GLU A 587 18.04 -19.61 2.49
C GLU A 587 17.59 -20.60 3.56
N TRP A 588 18.29 -21.73 3.60
CA TRP A 588 18.15 -22.70 4.66
C TRP A 588 19.54 -23.18 5.11
N PHE A 589 19.97 -22.75 6.29
CA PHE A 589 21.31 -23.06 6.82
C PHE A 589 22.46 -22.64 5.90
N GLY A 590 22.31 -21.51 5.20
CA GLY A 590 23.32 -21.02 4.26
C GLY A 590 23.18 -21.56 2.84
N ASP A 591 22.23 -22.46 2.56
CA ASP A 591 21.87 -22.86 1.20
C ASP A 591 20.86 -21.87 0.63
N TYR A 592 21.31 -20.98 -0.26
CA TYR A 592 20.50 -19.94 -0.86
C TYR A 592 19.92 -20.37 -2.21
N THR A 593 18.70 -19.90 -2.48
CA THR A 593 18.08 -19.87 -3.81
C THR A 593 17.54 -18.47 -4.07
N VAL A 594 17.89 -17.89 -5.21
CA VAL A 594 17.27 -16.66 -5.73
C VAL A 594 16.45 -16.96 -6.97
N ARG A 595 15.30 -16.31 -7.08
CA ARG A 595 14.43 -16.32 -8.26
C ARG A 595 14.24 -14.91 -8.77
N TYR A 596 14.34 -14.74 -10.09
CA TYR A 596 13.99 -13.50 -10.79
C TYR A 596 12.90 -13.77 -11.83
N ASP A 597 11.77 -13.10 -11.70
CA ASP A 597 10.63 -13.20 -12.62
C ASP A 597 10.85 -12.28 -13.83
N VAL A 598 11.05 -12.86 -15.01
CA VAL A 598 11.42 -12.12 -16.24
C VAL A 598 10.18 -11.45 -16.83
N PRO A 599 10.08 -10.11 -16.84
CA PRO A 599 8.89 -9.45 -17.35
C PRO A 599 8.78 -9.57 -18.89
N PRO A 600 7.57 -9.42 -19.46
CA PRO A 600 7.32 -9.59 -20.90
C PRO A 600 8.08 -8.60 -21.79
N ASP A 601 8.54 -7.48 -21.24
CA ASP A 601 9.20 -6.38 -21.92
C ASP A 601 10.72 -6.31 -21.67
N LEU A 602 11.29 -7.22 -20.85
CA LEU A 602 12.74 -7.21 -20.59
C LEU A 602 13.50 -7.32 -21.94
N PRO A 603 14.43 -6.41 -22.26
CA PRO A 603 15.18 -6.50 -23.51
C PRO A 603 15.84 -7.87 -23.70
N THR A 604 15.86 -8.39 -24.93
CA THR A 604 16.56 -9.65 -25.20
C THR A 604 18.08 -9.45 -25.18
N GLY A 605 18.82 -10.54 -24.98
CA GLY A 605 20.27 -10.58 -25.05
C GLY A 605 20.91 -11.34 -23.90
N THR A 606 22.20 -11.10 -23.67
CA THR A 606 23.00 -11.83 -22.68
C THR A 606 22.93 -11.17 -21.31
N TYR A 607 22.62 -11.97 -20.29
CA TYR A 607 22.48 -11.58 -18.89
C TYR A 607 23.34 -12.46 -17.97
N ARG A 608 23.58 -11.98 -16.74
CA ARG A 608 24.13 -12.78 -15.63
C ARG A 608 23.55 -12.30 -14.30
N LEU A 609 23.59 -13.16 -13.29
CA LEU A 609 23.31 -12.80 -11.91
C LEU A 609 24.63 -12.58 -11.14
N ARG A 610 24.67 -11.57 -10.29
CA ARG A 610 25.76 -11.34 -9.33
C ARG A 610 25.20 -11.34 -7.91
N VAL A 611 25.86 -12.08 -7.01
CA VAL A 611 25.62 -12.03 -5.57
C VAL A 611 26.72 -11.14 -4.96
N ASN A 612 26.29 -10.05 -4.33
CA ASN A 612 27.12 -9.03 -3.70
C ASN A 612 27.03 -9.19 -2.18
N ALA A 613 27.65 -10.25 -1.64
CA ALA A 613 27.69 -10.46 -0.21
C ALA A 613 28.71 -9.52 0.45
N ALA A 614 28.57 -9.25 1.74
CA ALA A 614 29.44 -8.34 2.46
C ALA A 614 30.93 -8.74 2.44
N LYS A 615 31.22 -10.04 2.24
CA LYS A 615 32.56 -10.60 2.29
C LYS A 615 33.00 -11.35 1.04
N TYR A 616 32.10 -11.56 0.08
CA TYR A 616 32.40 -12.31 -1.13
C TYR A 616 31.49 -11.89 -2.28
N ASP A 617 31.95 -12.15 -3.50
CA ASP A 617 31.19 -11.92 -4.73
C ASP A 617 31.07 -13.22 -5.51
N LEU A 618 29.84 -13.55 -5.93
CA LEU A 618 29.60 -14.66 -6.86
C LEU A 618 29.02 -14.11 -8.15
N THR A 619 29.44 -14.68 -9.27
CA THR A 619 28.93 -14.30 -10.58
C THR A 619 28.52 -15.56 -11.33
N SER A 620 27.27 -15.61 -11.76
CA SER A 620 26.75 -16.72 -12.55
C SER A 620 27.44 -16.79 -13.91
N ARG A 621 27.35 -17.95 -14.55
CA ARG A 621 27.58 -18.02 -16.00
C ARG A 621 26.60 -17.10 -16.73
N PRO A 622 26.99 -16.51 -17.88
CA PRO A 622 26.05 -15.82 -18.75
C PRO A 622 24.95 -16.74 -19.28
N PHE A 623 23.76 -16.17 -19.48
CA PHE A 623 22.58 -16.80 -20.08
C PHE A 623 21.88 -15.84 -21.04
N GLU A 624 21.14 -16.36 -22.01
CA GLU A 624 20.39 -15.56 -22.98
C GLU A 624 18.93 -15.39 -22.54
N VAL A 625 18.45 -14.16 -22.50
CA VAL A 625 17.02 -13.85 -22.44
C VAL A 625 16.49 -13.70 -23.85
N VAL A 626 15.50 -14.50 -24.22
CA VAL A 626 14.89 -14.55 -25.56
C VAL A 626 13.39 -14.22 -25.50
N PRO A 627 12.76 -13.86 -26.65
CA PRO A 627 11.32 -13.70 -26.69
C PRO A 627 10.61 -14.99 -26.25
N SER A 628 9.47 -14.86 -25.58
CA SER A 628 8.67 -16.02 -25.22
C SER A 628 8.11 -16.70 -26.46
N THR A 629 7.98 -18.03 -26.42
CA THR A 629 7.22 -18.83 -27.37
C THR A 629 5.89 -19.33 -26.76
N GLY A 630 5.54 -18.81 -25.58
CA GLY A 630 4.39 -19.25 -24.78
C GLY A 630 3.07 -18.55 -25.08
N LEU A 631 2.98 -17.67 -26.10
CA LEU A 631 1.68 -17.05 -26.43
C LEU A 631 0.69 -18.11 -26.92
N ARG A 632 -0.57 -17.99 -26.52
CA ARG A 632 -1.63 -18.93 -26.90
C ARG A 632 -2.75 -18.21 -27.62
N VAL A 633 -3.00 -18.58 -28.87
CA VAL A 633 -4.20 -18.12 -29.60
C VAL A 633 -5.39 -18.91 -29.08
N ARG A 634 -6.34 -18.22 -28.42
CA ARG A 634 -7.51 -18.83 -27.78
C ARG A 634 -8.62 -19.14 -28.77
N GLY A 635 -8.69 -18.39 -29.86
CA GLY A 635 -9.74 -18.56 -30.85
C GLY A 635 -9.89 -17.38 -31.78
N VAL A 636 -10.97 -17.42 -32.55
CA VAL A 636 -11.26 -16.45 -33.59
C VAL A 636 -12.74 -16.11 -33.59
N ARG A 637 -13.06 -14.83 -33.46
CA ARG A 637 -14.39 -14.28 -33.66
C ARG A 637 -14.59 -14.02 -35.15
N ALA A 638 -15.82 -14.16 -35.63
CA ALA A 638 -16.16 -13.97 -37.04
C ALA A 638 -17.33 -13.01 -37.20
N GLU A 639 -17.15 -12.03 -38.07
CA GLU A 639 -18.17 -11.06 -38.47
C GLU A 639 -18.22 -11.01 -40.00
N ASN A 640 -19.41 -10.98 -40.59
CA ASN A 640 -19.53 -10.80 -42.04
C ASN A 640 -18.95 -9.43 -42.42
N ALA A 641 -18.08 -9.38 -43.45
CA ALA A 641 -17.46 -8.11 -43.86
C ALA A 641 -18.47 -7.08 -44.43
N GLY A 642 -19.70 -7.51 -44.77
CA GLY A 642 -20.81 -6.66 -45.16
C GLY A 642 -22.03 -7.45 -45.67
N PRO A 643 -23.18 -6.80 -45.93
CA PRO A 643 -24.32 -7.44 -46.57
C PRO A 643 -24.00 -7.78 -48.04
N GLY A 644 -23.76 -9.07 -48.32
CA GLY A 644 -23.51 -9.59 -49.67
C GLY A 644 -22.05 -9.91 -50.01
N ASP A 645 -21.13 -9.82 -49.04
CA ASP A 645 -19.72 -10.21 -49.22
C ASP A 645 -19.52 -11.73 -49.02
N GLU A 646 -18.66 -12.33 -49.84
CA GLU A 646 -18.13 -13.71 -49.66
C GLU A 646 -16.93 -13.76 -48.70
N ALA A 647 -16.57 -12.61 -48.11
CA ALA A 647 -15.44 -12.46 -47.19
C ALA A 647 -15.89 -12.25 -45.74
N THR A 648 -15.14 -12.86 -44.82
CA THR A 648 -15.40 -12.82 -43.38
C THR A 648 -14.29 -12.05 -42.67
N ARG A 649 -14.66 -11.11 -41.81
CA ARG A 649 -13.74 -10.44 -40.89
C ARG A 649 -13.49 -11.37 -39.71
N LEU A 650 -12.25 -11.79 -39.54
CA LEU A 650 -11.78 -12.64 -38.45
C LEU A 650 -11.04 -11.78 -37.44
N THR A 651 -11.39 -11.89 -36.16
CA THR A 651 -10.65 -11.28 -35.04
C THR A 651 -10.09 -12.39 -34.15
N PHE A 652 -8.78 -12.56 -34.17
CA PHE A 652 -8.07 -13.53 -33.35
C PHE A 652 -7.83 -12.97 -31.95
N VAL A 653 -8.09 -13.80 -30.95
CA VAL A 653 -7.90 -13.46 -29.54
C VAL A 653 -6.82 -14.38 -28.98
N ALA A 654 -5.85 -13.81 -28.26
CA ALA A 654 -4.74 -14.55 -27.66
C ALA A 654 -4.57 -14.20 -26.18
N GLN A 655 -3.74 -14.99 -25.50
CA GLN A 655 -3.32 -14.76 -24.13
C GLN A 655 -1.80 -14.97 -23.99
N ASN A 656 -1.21 -14.32 -22.99
CA ASN A 656 0.13 -14.63 -22.49
C ASN A 656 0.12 -16.03 -21.83
N PRO A 657 1.31 -16.68 -21.70
CA PRO A 657 1.41 -17.92 -20.96
C PRO A 657 0.86 -17.71 -19.54
N PRO A 658 0.09 -18.67 -18.98
CA PRO A 658 -0.40 -18.56 -17.61
C PRO A 658 0.77 -18.48 -16.62
N PRO A 659 0.69 -17.63 -15.58
CA PRO A 659 1.68 -17.62 -14.51
C PRO A 659 1.58 -18.91 -13.69
N GLU A 660 2.71 -19.35 -13.16
CA GLU A 660 2.80 -20.44 -12.18
C GLU A 660 2.79 -19.82 -10.77
N PRO A 661 1.74 -20.03 -9.95
CA PRO A 661 1.61 -19.34 -8.66
C PRO A 661 2.78 -19.50 -7.69
N GLU A 662 3.42 -20.66 -7.70
CA GLU A 662 4.57 -20.95 -6.84
C GLU A 662 5.88 -20.35 -7.36
N LYS A 663 5.94 -19.92 -8.62
CA LYS A 663 7.18 -19.45 -9.26
C LYS A 663 7.17 -17.96 -9.56
N ASN A 664 6.09 -17.45 -10.16
CA ASN A 664 6.03 -16.08 -10.64
C ASN A 664 5.66 -15.10 -9.53
N LEU A 665 6.32 -13.95 -9.55
CA LEU A 665 6.30 -12.95 -8.49
C LEU A 665 5.58 -11.67 -8.93
N ARG A 666 5.29 -11.53 -10.23
CA ARG A 666 4.78 -10.28 -10.82
C ARG A 666 3.40 -10.46 -11.42
N VAL A 667 2.58 -9.42 -11.32
CA VAL A 667 1.33 -9.34 -12.09
C VAL A 667 1.65 -9.52 -13.57
N ARG A 668 0.93 -10.43 -14.22
CA ARG A 668 1.07 -10.71 -15.65
C ARG A 668 -0.14 -10.18 -16.41
N PRO A 669 0.05 -9.32 -17.44
CA PRO A 669 -1.02 -8.98 -18.36
C PRO A 669 -1.58 -10.25 -18.99
N ILE A 670 -2.90 -10.40 -19.02
CA ILE A 670 -3.56 -11.58 -19.59
C ILE A 670 -3.40 -11.60 -21.12
N ASN A 671 -3.63 -10.45 -21.77
CA ASN A 671 -3.62 -10.34 -23.22
C ASN A 671 -2.26 -9.79 -23.70
N PRO A 672 -1.63 -10.41 -24.71
CA PRO A 672 -0.56 -9.78 -25.46
C PRO A 672 -1.14 -8.73 -26.40
N GLU A 673 -0.34 -7.73 -26.76
CA GLU A 673 -0.78 -6.60 -27.59
C GLU A 673 0.20 -6.34 -28.73
N GLY A 674 -0.30 -5.79 -29.84
CA GLY A 674 0.52 -5.37 -30.97
C GLY A 674 0.98 -6.50 -31.88
N GLY A 675 1.81 -6.14 -32.87
CA GLY A 675 2.41 -7.09 -33.82
C GLY A 675 1.43 -7.66 -34.85
N SER A 676 1.66 -8.89 -35.28
CA SER A 676 1.00 -9.53 -36.43
C SER A 676 0.70 -11.00 -36.17
N LEU A 677 -0.34 -11.54 -36.80
CA LEU A 677 -0.68 -12.95 -36.76
C LEU A 677 -0.83 -13.50 -38.18
N THR A 678 -0.16 -14.60 -38.49
CA THR A 678 -0.32 -15.35 -39.74
C THR A 678 -1.45 -16.35 -39.57
N VAL A 679 -2.36 -16.42 -40.54
CA VAL A 679 -3.42 -17.45 -40.59
C VAL A 679 -3.41 -18.16 -41.94
N GLU A 680 -3.55 -19.48 -41.91
CA GLU A 680 -3.74 -20.33 -43.08
C GLU A 680 -5.20 -20.76 -43.18
N ALA A 681 -5.83 -20.47 -44.32
CA ALA A 681 -7.21 -20.82 -44.60
C ALA A 681 -7.39 -21.12 -46.10
N GLY A 682 -8.08 -22.21 -46.44
CA GLY A 682 -8.35 -22.58 -47.84
C GLY A 682 -7.09 -22.79 -48.69
N GLY A 683 -5.94 -23.12 -48.07
CA GLY A 683 -4.65 -23.26 -48.77
C GLY A 683 -3.96 -21.93 -49.10
N GLN A 684 -4.47 -20.82 -48.59
CA GLN A 684 -3.86 -19.49 -48.68
C GLN A 684 -3.43 -18.99 -47.31
N SER A 685 -2.43 -18.10 -47.29
CA SER A 685 -1.95 -17.44 -46.07
C SER A 685 -2.39 -15.99 -46.08
N TYR A 686 -2.90 -15.54 -44.93
CA TYR A 686 -3.35 -14.17 -44.68
C TYR A 686 -2.63 -13.61 -43.46
N GLU A 687 -2.44 -12.30 -43.44
CA GLU A 687 -1.82 -11.59 -42.33
C GLU A 687 -2.87 -10.76 -41.59
N ALA A 688 -3.04 -11.03 -40.30
CA ALA A 688 -3.90 -10.30 -39.40
C ALA A 688 -3.09 -9.27 -38.60
N GLN A 689 -3.59 -8.05 -38.51
CA GLN A 689 -2.92 -6.94 -37.82
C GLN A 689 -3.62 -6.64 -36.50
N TRP A 690 -2.84 -6.30 -35.48
CA TRP A 690 -3.42 -5.87 -34.20
C TRP A 690 -4.33 -4.65 -34.37
N ASP A 691 -5.54 -4.76 -33.82
CA ASP A 691 -6.55 -3.71 -33.78
C ASP A 691 -6.92 -3.42 -32.31
N PRO A 692 -6.52 -2.26 -31.76
CA PRO A 692 -6.78 -1.92 -30.37
C PRO A 692 -8.28 -1.78 -30.06
N ASP A 693 -9.13 -1.48 -31.05
CA ASP A 693 -10.57 -1.35 -30.83
C ASP A 693 -11.24 -2.70 -30.57
N THR A 694 -10.63 -3.79 -31.06
CA THR A 694 -11.16 -5.16 -30.90
C THR A 694 -10.34 -6.00 -29.92
N GLU A 695 -9.22 -5.46 -29.42
CA GLU A 695 -8.23 -6.15 -28.60
C GLU A 695 -7.81 -7.50 -29.21
N GLY A 696 -7.55 -7.50 -30.52
CA GLY A 696 -7.23 -8.72 -31.26
C GLY A 696 -6.58 -8.44 -32.62
N TRP A 697 -6.15 -9.51 -33.28
CA TRP A 697 -5.58 -9.42 -34.63
C TRP A 697 -6.68 -9.60 -35.65
N VAL A 698 -6.82 -8.68 -36.60
CA VAL A 698 -7.92 -8.64 -37.56
C VAL A 698 -7.42 -8.93 -38.97
N ALA A 699 -8.09 -9.86 -39.66
CA ALA A 699 -7.92 -10.12 -41.09
C ALA A 699 -9.29 -10.28 -41.78
N THR A 700 -9.34 -9.97 -43.07
CA THR A 700 -10.48 -10.32 -43.93
C THR A 700 -10.09 -11.51 -44.78
N VAL A 701 -10.85 -12.60 -44.68
CA VAL A 701 -10.56 -13.88 -45.33
C VAL A 701 -11.72 -14.29 -46.24
N GLU A 702 -11.44 -14.60 -47.49
CA GLU A 702 -12.44 -15.02 -48.48
C GLU A 702 -12.78 -16.51 -48.31
N GLY A 703 -14.07 -16.86 -48.48
CA GLY A 703 -14.49 -18.26 -48.53
C GLY A 703 -14.43 -19.03 -47.21
N VAL A 704 -14.31 -18.31 -46.08
CA VAL A 704 -14.33 -18.87 -44.72
C VAL A 704 -15.61 -18.42 -44.01
N ALA A 705 -16.31 -19.35 -43.38
CA ALA A 705 -17.53 -19.11 -42.61
C ALA A 705 -17.40 -19.59 -41.16
N ALA A 706 -18.36 -19.20 -40.31
CA ALA A 706 -18.45 -19.72 -38.95
C ALA A 706 -18.58 -21.26 -38.96
N GLY A 707 -17.78 -21.93 -38.13
CA GLY A 707 -17.65 -23.39 -38.08
C GLY A 707 -16.51 -23.98 -38.92
N ASP A 708 -15.93 -23.21 -39.84
CA ASP A 708 -14.76 -23.65 -40.60
C ASP A 708 -13.50 -23.69 -39.71
N THR A 709 -12.46 -24.37 -40.19
CA THR A 709 -11.16 -24.44 -39.51
C THR A 709 -10.17 -23.51 -40.19
N VAL A 710 -9.48 -22.71 -39.38
CA VAL A 710 -8.32 -21.91 -39.79
C VAL A 710 -7.14 -22.27 -38.91
N THR A 711 -5.93 -22.23 -39.45
CA THR A 711 -4.72 -22.63 -38.73
C THR A 711 -3.84 -21.41 -38.47
N VAL A 712 -3.44 -21.19 -37.23
CA VAL A 712 -2.29 -20.33 -36.93
C VAL A 712 -1.05 -21.23 -36.94
N PRO A 713 -0.06 -21.00 -37.84
CA PRO A 713 1.11 -21.86 -37.91
C PRO A 713 1.98 -21.72 -36.65
N GLU A 714 2.96 -22.60 -36.51
CA GLU A 714 3.97 -22.50 -35.45
C GLU A 714 4.65 -21.13 -35.50
N ASN A 715 4.77 -20.44 -34.36
CA ASN A 715 5.26 -19.04 -34.31
C ASN A 715 4.46 -18.04 -35.15
N GLY A 716 3.21 -18.38 -35.52
CA GLY A 716 2.35 -17.59 -36.39
C GLY A 716 1.87 -16.28 -35.79
N LEU A 717 1.66 -16.22 -34.48
CA LEU A 717 1.44 -14.96 -33.76
C LEU A 717 2.78 -14.39 -33.29
N VAL A 718 2.97 -13.09 -33.49
CA VAL A 718 4.07 -12.29 -32.93
C VAL A 718 3.46 -11.02 -32.32
N ASP A 719 3.67 -10.79 -31.02
CA ASP A 719 3.19 -9.58 -30.34
C ASP A 719 4.09 -8.36 -30.62
N GLY A 720 3.71 -7.18 -30.09
CA GLY A 720 4.47 -5.94 -30.25
C GLY A 720 5.85 -5.95 -29.58
N LEU A 721 6.12 -6.91 -28.69
CA LEU A 721 7.39 -7.10 -28.00
C LEU A 721 8.26 -8.18 -28.68
N GLY A 722 7.73 -8.87 -29.69
CA GLY A 722 8.38 -9.94 -30.42
C GLY A 722 8.23 -11.34 -29.81
N ASN A 723 7.40 -11.50 -28.76
CA ASN A 723 7.01 -12.81 -28.22
C ASN A 723 6.07 -13.50 -29.21
N ARG A 724 6.05 -14.83 -29.19
CA ARG A 724 5.47 -15.67 -30.24
C ARG A 724 4.55 -16.73 -29.69
N SER A 725 3.61 -17.18 -30.52
CA SER A 725 2.91 -18.43 -30.24
C SER A 725 3.83 -19.63 -30.45
N GLY A 726 3.62 -20.70 -29.70
CA GLY A 726 4.40 -21.93 -29.84
C GLY A 726 3.94 -22.76 -31.05
N ALA A 727 3.41 -23.93 -30.79
CA ALA A 727 2.95 -24.88 -31.81
C ALA A 727 1.82 -24.32 -32.70
N ALA A 728 1.73 -24.87 -33.92
CA ALA A 728 0.60 -24.61 -34.81
C ALA A 728 -0.72 -24.98 -34.13
N THR A 729 -1.73 -24.12 -34.28
CA THR A 729 -3.02 -24.25 -33.62
C THR A 729 -4.15 -24.15 -34.63
N ASP A 730 -4.96 -25.20 -34.73
CA ASP A 730 -6.21 -25.20 -35.50
C ASP A 730 -7.33 -24.59 -34.67
N LEU A 731 -8.06 -23.63 -35.25
CA LEU A 731 -9.12 -22.87 -34.60
C LEU A 731 -10.42 -23.03 -35.38
N THR A 732 -11.53 -23.23 -34.65
CA THR A 732 -12.87 -23.18 -35.23
C THR A 732 -13.35 -21.73 -35.30
N VAL A 733 -13.68 -21.28 -36.50
CA VAL A 733 -14.16 -19.93 -36.77
C VAL A 733 -15.46 -19.65 -36.01
N GLY A 734 -15.49 -18.57 -35.23
CA GLY A 734 -16.61 -18.21 -34.36
C GLY A 734 -16.55 -18.82 -32.95
N SER A 735 -15.45 -19.50 -32.60
CA SER A 735 -15.22 -20.06 -31.26
C SER A 735 -14.00 -19.44 -30.59
N VAL A 736 -14.11 -19.20 -29.29
CA VAL A 736 -13.01 -18.75 -28.43
C VAL A 736 -12.99 -19.64 -27.20
N ALA A 737 -11.86 -20.34 -26.99
CA ALA A 737 -11.66 -21.18 -25.82
C ALA A 737 -11.70 -20.33 -24.54
N GLU A 738 -12.05 -20.95 -23.41
CA GLU A 738 -11.97 -20.31 -22.09
C GLU A 738 -10.54 -19.86 -21.77
N LEU A 739 -10.43 -18.93 -20.81
CA LEU A 739 -9.15 -18.38 -20.41
C LEU A 739 -8.40 -19.45 -19.63
N ASP A 740 -7.18 -19.77 -20.08
CA ASP A 740 -6.28 -20.65 -19.34
C ASP A 740 -5.44 -19.79 -18.40
N TRP A 741 -5.92 -19.62 -17.17
CA TRP A 741 -5.29 -18.80 -16.14
C TRP A 741 -5.52 -19.47 -14.78
N PRO A 742 -4.56 -19.41 -13.85
CA PRO A 742 -4.78 -19.92 -12.51
C PRO A 742 -5.92 -19.16 -11.83
N ASP A 743 -6.59 -19.86 -10.91
CA ASP A 743 -7.60 -19.26 -10.04
C ASP A 743 -6.98 -18.15 -9.18
N THR A 744 -7.81 -17.18 -8.79
CA THR A 744 -7.41 -16.18 -7.79
C THR A 744 -7.14 -16.86 -6.46
N MET A 745 -6.08 -16.43 -5.77
CA MET A 745 -5.82 -16.91 -4.41
C MET A 745 -6.99 -16.55 -3.50
N GLY A 746 -7.38 -17.46 -2.60
CA GLY A 746 -8.38 -17.14 -1.61
C GLY A 746 -7.87 -16.09 -0.61
N THR A 747 -8.79 -15.32 -0.03
CA THR A 747 -8.50 -14.39 1.06
C THR A 747 -7.73 -15.11 2.17
N GLY A 748 -6.62 -14.53 2.63
CA GLY A 748 -5.77 -15.13 3.66
C GLY A 748 -5.03 -16.41 3.24
N GLY A 749 -5.04 -16.81 1.96
CA GLY A 749 -4.31 -17.98 1.45
C GLY A 749 -5.18 -19.20 1.14
N GLY A 750 -6.51 -19.08 1.11
CA GLY A 750 -7.43 -20.13 0.66
C GLY A 750 -7.92 -21.06 1.77
N ASP A 751 -7.00 -21.65 2.54
CA ASP A 751 -7.34 -22.50 3.69
C ASP A 751 -6.67 -22.00 4.98
N PRO A 752 -7.31 -22.15 6.15
CA PRO A 752 -6.67 -21.87 7.41
C PRO A 752 -5.49 -22.85 7.64
N PRO A 753 -4.38 -22.35 8.20
CA PRO A 753 -3.21 -23.18 8.48
C PRO A 753 -3.53 -24.24 9.55
N GLY A 754 -2.97 -25.45 9.37
CA GLY A 754 -3.10 -26.54 10.33
C GLY A 754 -2.40 -26.28 11.67
N LEU A 755 -2.86 -26.96 12.72
CA LEU A 755 -2.21 -26.94 14.04
C LEU A 755 -0.76 -27.44 13.93
N PHE A 756 0.19 -26.67 14.50
CA PHE A 756 1.64 -26.95 14.48
C PHE A 756 2.30 -26.89 13.09
N GLY A 757 1.73 -26.16 12.14
CA GLY A 757 2.33 -25.99 10.81
C GLY A 757 2.23 -27.23 9.91
N ILE A 758 1.37 -28.20 10.24
CA ILE A 758 1.16 -29.41 9.45
C ILE A 758 -0.13 -29.27 8.64
N GLY A 759 0.01 -29.05 7.32
CA GLY A 759 -1.10 -29.03 6.35
C GLY A 759 -2.06 -27.84 6.51
N THR A 760 -3.15 -27.89 5.76
CA THR A 760 -4.31 -27.00 5.92
C THR A 760 -5.48 -27.79 6.52
N PHE A 761 -6.36 -27.14 7.28
CA PHE A 761 -7.65 -27.77 7.61
C PHE A 761 -8.56 -27.61 6.39
N PRO A 762 -9.04 -28.71 5.76
CA PRO A 762 -10.07 -28.57 4.75
C PRO A 762 -11.32 -27.99 5.42
N THR A 763 -11.78 -26.87 4.88
CA THR A 763 -13.04 -26.20 5.27
C THR A 763 -14.25 -27.07 4.96
#